data_AF-A0A411WT70-F1
#
_entry.id   AF-A0A411WT70-F1
#
_cell.length_a   1.000
_cell.length_b   1.000
_cell.length_c   1.000
_cell.angle_alpha   90.00
_cell.angle_beta   90.00
_cell.angle_gamma   90.00
#
_symmetry.space_group_name_H-M   'P 1'
#
loop_
_entity.id
_entity.type
_entity.pdbx_description
1 polymer ?
#
loop_
_entity_poly.entity_id
_entity_poly.type
_entity_poly.pdbx_seq_one_letter_code
_entity_poly.pdbx_strand_id
1 'polypeptide(L)'
;MRVATSSTLPPCRTRGGRLEPLLPLLALLLSVAAGPAYADSTVTGNPGTPGTHGAIPGAPGGAGGPGQPAVATSGPNNSNSNVATATGGAGGAGGNGAAGDPGQDGGAAGAGGAGGAAQATAGSHPAGGAATATAIALGGNGGNAGEPGAAGSGAATGAGAMAGQGGYAGAIVEGSAQGGSGVTATATATGGNAGALAGAAGGMSAAGGAADALLTVAGTASVSGTATAQGGAASAGLATGSGAAGGAATAALAGTGGTSGLLSLTGNARGGSGGEAAGSGNTGGAGGTAAVTVAGTSGGGAVSLRAVITGGDGGAGRAGAAGGAGAGVTAANVFSGSTPGNMILSLEGRGGRGGDSADAAAGAGGIADLTLQRNASGTNLSLFGTATGGDGGSVSDEFGAGTAGAGGLGKAAVNASNSARTYADAKATGGRGGNHRSGNGGAGGNGQASSTAVDTGGVLVYSFATATGGAGGNGIDFGNQAGAGGSGTATASGQSTSGSVNVGATVTGGAGGAGGLGATGGAGGAVNLVDSVSGSTTGDLFMSQTAIGGEGGASDALAADGGAASSHLTLTDSGASLLRTNVVAEGGTGGRGIGVAGGGGGNADTMVDLTSTVAGAHVTADSIARGGGSGPEYPSGMGGSALARASVSAADQAYSNSIARGGAGYNNQAPGGRAEAHSFAQSAGIAQAYASATSGGSAWMQNDAVAVSEARGGFGSASAGATATGTKADATARSWAHGAASNNAAAGATGQITTATAQSTSDGDGMLVSTYARAKGRTYAGAGTSASVGGAYSEPMWPMEYSGAVSFATAAPTAGDVIGVLTDQPEVAGVLGTGSVIGIGASAAYYAGDAEGEGFGAYTYETSASFQFATAEQGTLVLGLAGAMSQGAGFQALSFTVSNNGTELFSEDFTSVAEAQLFFDDHALTLGMLAAGAQELVLTTGFTLNDAGGFGFEYAIGVTAIPEPGTWIMLLAGLSVLLVRRAARKAQDRRDSHQRGAWHAA
;
A
#
# COMPACT_ATOMS: atom_id res chain seq x y z
N MET A 1 -1.80 -23.13 -103.49
CA MET A 1 -1.71 -23.75 -104.83
C MET A 1 -2.72 -23.04 -105.72
N ARG A 2 -2.29 -22.09 -106.59
CA ARG A 2 -3.15 -21.17 -107.39
C ARG A 2 -4.04 -20.25 -106.51
N VAL A 3 -4.59 -19.10 -106.92
CA VAL A 3 -4.40 -18.12 -108.03
C VAL A 3 -4.94 -16.77 -107.48
N ALA A 4 -4.23 -15.63 -107.51
CA ALA A 4 -4.27 -14.54 -108.53
C ALA A 4 -5.71 -14.06 -108.91
N THR A 5 -6.06 -12.79 -109.09
CA THR A 5 -5.35 -11.48 -109.11
C THR A 5 -6.15 -10.42 -108.32
N SER A 6 -5.57 -9.31 -107.86
CA SER A 6 -5.61 -7.95 -108.48
C SER A 6 -5.52 -6.89 -107.35
N SER A 7 -5.37 -5.57 -107.51
CA SER A 7 -4.71 -4.62 -108.44
C SER A 7 -4.91 -3.20 -107.81
N THR A 8 -4.32 -2.06 -108.19
CA THR A 8 -3.35 -1.60 -109.22
C THR A 8 -2.18 -0.83 -108.55
N LEU A 9 -1.19 -0.31 -109.30
CA LEU A 9 0.03 0.33 -108.76
C LEU A 9 0.08 1.89 -108.89
N PRO A 10 0.82 2.58 -108.00
CA PRO A 10 1.20 4.02 -108.04
C PRO A 10 2.54 4.20 -108.84
N PRO A 11 3.43 5.24 -108.72
CA PRO A 11 3.49 6.42 -107.82
C PRO A 11 4.00 7.76 -108.44
N CYS A 12 4.21 8.80 -107.61
CA CYS A 12 5.46 9.59 -107.69
C CYS A 12 5.91 10.24 -106.36
N ARG A 13 7.20 10.61 -106.33
CA ARG A 13 8.04 11.15 -105.23
C ARG A 13 7.81 12.68 -105.07
N THR A 14 8.32 13.45 -104.07
CA THR A 14 9.72 13.53 -103.58
C THR A 14 9.93 14.29 -102.24
N ARG A 15 10.95 13.82 -101.48
CA ARG A 15 11.95 14.56 -100.67
C ARG A 15 11.53 15.41 -99.44
N GLY A 16 12.30 15.21 -98.37
CA GLY A 16 12.33 15.94 -97.08
C GLY A 16 12.85 14.97 -96.02
N GLY A 17 13.63 15.40 -95.01
CA GLY A 17 14.23 14.41 -94.10
C GLY A 17 14.84 14.93 -92.79
N ARG A 18 15.10 13.95 -91.90
CA ARG A 18 15.68 14.02 -90.54
C ARG A 18 14.88 14.78 -89.49
N LEU A 19 14.27 14.02 -88.57
CA LEU A 19 14.63 14.00 -87.14
C LEU A 19 13.98 12.76 -86.48
N GLU A 20 14.70 12.12 -85.54
CA GLU A 20 14.18 11.02 -84.70
C GLU A 20 13.95 11.53 -83.24
N PRO A 21 13.76 10.69 -82.19
CA PRO A 21 12.43 10.49 -81.64
C PRO A 21 12.30 10.89 -80.16
N LEU A 22 11.23 11.63 -79.79
CA LEU A 22 11.13 12.22 -78.44
C LEU A 22 9.77 12.02 -77.72
N LEU A 23 8.98 11.02 -78.12
CA LEU A 23 7.66 10.74 -77.50
C LEU A 23 7.58 9.69 -76.37
N PRO A 24 8.45 8.66 -76.22
CA PRO A 24 8.29 7.71 -75.12
C PRO A 24 8.68 8.30 -73.75
N LEU A 25 9.57 9.30 -73.73
CA LEU A 25 10.05 9.91 -72.50
C LEU A 25 9.01 10.81 -71.83
N LEU A 26 8.11 11.44 -72.61
CA LEU A 26 7.14 12.40 -72.08
C LEU A 26 6.06 11.70 -71.24
N ALA A 27 5.62 10.50 -71.64
CA ALA A 27 4.69 9.68 -70.86
C ALA A 27 5.33 9.20 -69.54
N LEU A 28 6.62 8.83 -69.58
CA LEU A 28 7.36 8.39 -68.38
C LEU A 28 7.59 9.57 -67.42
N LEU A 29 7.95 10.75 -67.92
CA LEU A 29 8.13 11.96 -67.10
C LEU A 29 6.82 12.46 -66.49
N LEU A 30 5.68 12.32 -67.17
CA LEU A 30 4.37 12.63 -66.58
C LEU A 30 4.02 11.69 -65.41
N SER A 31 4.44 10.43 -65.45
CA SER A 31 4.24 9.48 -64.33
C SER A 31 5.07 9.82 -63.08
N VAL A 32 6.13 10.63 -63.22
CA VAL A 32 6.99 11.09 -62.11
C VAL A 32 6.56 12.48 -61.60
N ALA A 33 5.69 13.20 -62.32
CA ALA A 33 5.21 14.53 -61.97
C ALA A 33 3.91 14.54 -61.13
N ALA A 34 3.34 13.37 -60.83
CA ALA A 34 2.21 13.24 -59.92
C ALA A 34 2.67 13.41 -58.46
N GLY A 35 2.62 14.64 -57.94
CA GLY A 35 2.73 14.90 -56.50
C GLY A 35 1.62 14.18 -55.71
N PRO A 36 1.76 14.02 -54.39
CA PRO A 36 0.81 13.29 -53.57
C PRO A 36 -0.60 13.89 -53.70
N ALA A 37 -1.50 13.14 -54.33
CA ALA A 37 -2.86 13.57 -54.60
C ALA A 37 -3.72 13.47 -53.33
N TYR A 38 -3.66 14.51 -52.48
CA TYR A 38 -4.56 14.68 -51.36
C TYR A 38 -6.01 14.69 -51.85
N ALA A 39 -6.80 13.69 -51.46
CA ALA A 39 -8.24 13.76 -51.59
C ALA A 39 -8.83 14.27 -50.26
N ASP A 40 -9.23 15.54 -50.25
CA ASP A 40 -10.04 16.13 -49.20
C ASP A 40 -11.51 16.16 -49.66
N SER A 41 -12.42 15.86 -48.76
CA SER A 41 -13.85 15.69 -49.00
C SER A 41 -14.59 16.31 -47.82
N THR A 42 -14.99 17.57 -47.94
CA THR A 42 -15.72 18.29 -46.89
C THR A 42 -17.15 18.55 -47.32
N VAL A 43 -18.12 18.07 -46.53
CA VAL A 43 -19.56 18.17 -46.81
C VAL A 43 -20.29 18.71 -45.58
N THR A 44 -21.04 19.79 -45.78
CA THR A 44 -21.90 20.40 -44.74
C THR A 44 -23.36 20.30 -45.17
N GLY A 45 -24.21 19.76 -44.31
CA GLY A 45 -25.65 19.71 -44.51
C GLY A 45 -26.27 21.09 -44.37
N ASN A 46 -27.23 21.43 -45.24
CA ASN A 46 -27.98 22.67 -45.12
C ASN A 46 -28.80 22.70 -43.81
N PRO A 47 -28.85 23.83 -43.08
CA PRO A 47 -29.76 23.99 -41.95
C PRO A 47 -31.23 23.78 -42.34
N GLY A 48 -32.02 23.29 -41.39
CA GLY A 48 -33.45 23.14 -41.54
C GLY A 48 -34.17 24.48 -41.61
N THR A 49 -35.27 24.55 -42.37
CA THR A 49 -36.07 25.76 -42.51
C THR A 49 -36.73 26.14 -41.18
N PRO A 50 -36.59 27.38 -40.68
CA PRO A 50 -37.34 27.83 -39.50
C PRO A 50 -38.85 27.71 -39.70
N GLY A 51 -39.56 27.39 -38.63
CA GLY A 51 -41.02 27.31 -38.61
C GLY A 51 -41.68 28.68 -38.75
N THR A 52 -42.85 28.72 -39.39
CA THR A 52 -43.63 29.96 -39.54
C THR A 52 -44.28 30.38 -38.23
N HIS A 53 -44.12 31.63 -37.83
CA HIS A 53 -44.82 32.21 -36.69
C HIS A 53 -46.34 32.21 -36.90
N GLY A 54 -47.12 32.11 -35.82
CA GLY A 54 -48.58 32.26 -35.85
C GLY A 54 -48.98 33.64 -36.41
N ALA A 55 -49.85 33.65 -37.43
CA ALA A 55 -50.14 34.86 -38.22
C ALA A 55 -51.44 35.60 -37.82
N ILE A 56 -52.29 35.00 -36.98
CA ILE A 56 -53.54 35.57 -36.45
C ILE A 56 -53.67 35.20 -34.97
N PRO A 57 -54.47 35.91 -34.16
CA PRO A 57 -54.59 35.62 -32.72
C PRO A 57 -54.91 34.15 -32.41
N GLY A 58 -54.21 33.60 -31.43
CA GLY A 58 -54.28 32.18 -31.03
C GLY A 58 -53.77 31.15 -32.06
N ALA A 59 -53.22 31.56 -33.21
CA ALA A 59 -52.68 30.62 -34.19
C ALA A 59 -51.36 29.98 -33.71
N PRO A 60 -51.19 28.66 -33.86
CA PRO A 60 -49.95 27.98 -33.49
C PRO A 60 -48.80 28.33 -34.44
N GLY A 61 -47.57 28.22 -33.92
CA GLY A 61 -46.36 28.25 -34.73
C GLY A 61 -46.13 26.93 -35.47
N GLY A 62 -45.60 27.01 -36.69
CA GLY A 62 -45.17 25.84 -37.45
C GLY A 62 -43.90 25.22 -36.87
N ALA A 63 -43.74 23.91 -36.99
CA ALA A 63 -42.51 23.24 -36.60
C ALA A 63 -41.33 23.63 -37.52
N GLY A 64 -40.13 23.65 -36.97
CA GLY A 64 -38.89 23.79 -37.73
C GLY A 64 -38.57 22.52 -38.52
N GLY A 65 -38.09 22.69 -39.74
CA GLY A 65 -37.64 21.58 -40.59
C GLY A 65 -36.38 20.92 -40.03
N PRO A 66 -36.15 19.61 -40.28
CA PRO A 66 -34.91 18.94 -39.88
C PRO A 66 -33.72 19.49 -40.66
N GLY A 67 -32.55 19.52 -40.01
CA GLY A 67 -31.28 19.77 -40.68
C GLY A 67 -30.94 18.65 -41.66
N GLN A 68 -30.36 19.00 -42.81
CA GLN A 68 -29.99 18.00 -43.81
C GLN A 68 -28.80 17.15 -43.33
N PRO A 69 -28.76 15.85 -43.64
CA PRO A 69 -27.61 15.01 -43.34
C PRO A 69 -26.42 15.40 -44.22
N ALA A 70 -25.21 15.11 -43.73
CA ALA A 70 -23.96 15.24 -44.45
C ALA A 70 -23.26 13.88 -44.57
N VAL A 71 -22.85 13.51 -45.77
CA VAL A 71 -22.04 12.31 -46.02
C VAL A 71 -20.79 12.73 -46.78
N ALA A 72 -19.64 12.62 -46.15
CA ALA A 72 -18.33 12.94 -46.72
C ALA A 72 -17.52 11.65 -46.89
N THR A 73 -16.98 11.43 -48.09
CA THR A 73 -16.21 10.22 -48.41
C THR A 73 -14.94 10.58 -49.17
N SER A 74 -13.80 10.06 -48.73
CA SER A 74 -12.50 10.21 -49.41
C SER A 74 -11.76 8.87 -49.49
N GLY A 75 -11.63 8.34 -50.69
CA GLY A 75 -11.24 6.94 -50.91
C GLY A 75 -12.39 5.95 -50.66
N PRO A 76 -12.10 4.65 -50.43
CA PRO A 76 -10.77 4.05 -50.40
C PRO A 76 -10.05 4.15 -51.75
N ASN A 77 -8.79 4.61 -51.73
CA ASN A 77 -7.95 4.77 -52.92
C ASN A 77 -6.45 4.56 -52.58
N ASN A 78 -5.57 4.67 -53.58
CA ASN A 78 -4.12 4.50 -53.44
C ASN A 78 -3.33 5.78 -53.07
N SER A 79 -3.99 6.89 -52.70
CA SER A 79 -3.33 8.10 -52.22
C SER A 79 -2.76 7.93 -50.81
N ASN A 80 -1.58 8.50 -50.58
CA ASN A 80 -0.89 8.52 -49.28
C ASN A 80 -1.59 9.36 -48.19
N SER A 81 -2.56 10.20 -48.54
CA SER A 81 -3.31 11.02 -47.59
C SER A 81 -4.74 11.27 -48.09
N ASN A 82 -5.73 10.88 -47.28
CA ASN A 82 -7.15 11.09 -47.54
C ASN A 82 -7.85 11.67 -46.30
N VAL A 83 -8.66 12.71 -46.49
CA VAL A 83 -9.41 13.40 -45.43
C VAL A 83 -10.89 13.46 -45.80
N ALA A 84 -11.77 13.17 -44.84
CA ALA A 84 -13.22 13.32 -44.98
C ALA A 84 -13.80 14.07 -43.77
N THR A 85 -14.54 15.14 -44.01
CA THR A 85 -15.16 15.98 -42.97
C THR A 85 -16.65 16.13 -43.26
N ALA A 86 -17.51 15.58 -42.39
CA ALA A 86 -18.97 15.69 -42.49
C ALA A 86 -19.52 16.54 -41.33
N THR A 87 -20.28 17.58 -41.65
CA THR A 87 -20.97 18.42 -40.66
C THR A 87 -22.47 18.40 -40.93
N GLY A 88 -23.26 17.80 -40.05
CA GLY A 88 -24.71 17.73 -40.18
C GLY A 88 -25.35 19.13 -40.09
N GLY A 89 -26.39 19.38 -40.88
CA GLY A 89 -27.10 20.65 -40.83
C GLY A 89 -27.79 20.86 -39.48
N ALA A 90 -27.77 22.09 -38.96
CA ALA A 90 -28.54 22.41 -37.75
C ALA A 90 -30.05 22.29 -38.01
N GLY A 91 -30.82 21.84 -37.03
CA GLY A 91 -32.28 21.84 -37.11
C GLY A 91 -32.86 23.25 -37.17
N GLY A 92 -33.94 23.44 -37.92
CA GLY A 92 -34.66 24.71 -37.96
C GLY A 92 -35.31 25.00 -36.62
N ALA A 93 -35.29 26.26 -36.17
CA ALA A 93 -36.05 26.66 -34.98
C ALA A 93 -37.57 26.55 -35.25
N GLY A 94 -38.35 26.19 -34.23
CA GLY A 94 -39.80 26.27 -34.28
C GLY A 94 -40.29 27.72 -34.37
N GLY A 95 -41.42 27.93 -35.05
CA GLY A 95 -42.08 29.24 -35.07
C GLY A 95 -42.80 29.52 -33.76
N ASN A 96 -42.85 30.78 -33.33
CA ASN A 96 -43.62 31.14 -32.12
C ASN A 96 -45.13 31.10 -32.39
N GLY A 97 -45.92 30.77 -31.38
CA GLY A 97 -47.37 30.93 -31.40
C GLY A 97 -47.79 32.40 -31.29
N ALA A 98 -48.94 32.75 -31.87
CA ALA A 98 -49.51 34.09 -31.75
C ALA A 98 -50.20 34.28 -30.39
N ALA A 99 -50.17 35.50 -29.84
CA ALA A 99 -50.96 35.83 -28.66
C ALA A 99 -52.47 35.69 -28.93
N GLY A 100 -53.26 35.34 -27.91
CA GLY A 100 -54.72 35.25 -28.02
C GLY A 100 -55.44 36.60 -27.88
N ASP A 101 -56.58 36.76 -28.55
CA ASP A 101 -57.53 37.85 -28.27
C ASP A 101 -58.25 37.63 -26.92
N PRO A 102 -58.92 38.65 -26.32
CA PRO A 102 -59.67 38.49 -25.06
C PRO A 102 -60.62 37.27 -25.06
N GLY A 103 -60.44 36.38 -24.08
CA GLY A 103 -61.17 35.10 -23.99
C GLY A 103 -60.69 33.98 -24.94
N GLN A 104 -59.59 34.17 -25.68
CA GLN A 104 -58.97 33.19 -26.55
C GLN A 104 -57.60 32.77 -26.01
N ASP A 105 -57.31 31.46 -26.03
CA ASP A 105 -56.00 30.93 -25.66
C ASP A 105 -54.91 31.40 -26.62
N GLY A 106 -53.67 31.51 -26.11
CA GLY A 106 -52.49 31.73 -26.95
C GLY A 106 -52.22 30.53 -27.87
N GLY A 107 -51.62 30.79 -29.04
CA GLY A 107 -51.26 29.74 -29.99
C GLY A 107 -50.13 28.86 -29.47
N ALA A 108 -50.18 27.56 -29.72
CA ALA A 108 -49.11 26.65 -29.35
C ALA A 108 -47.78 26.98 -30.06
N ALA A 109 -46.66 26.69 -29.40
CA ALA A 109 -45.34 26.79 -29.99
C ALA A 109 -45.14 25.78 -31.15
N GLY A 110 -44.29 26.12 -32.11
CA GLY A 110 -43.73 25.16 -33.06
C GLY A 110 -42.60 24.35 -32.44
N ALA A 111 -42.52 23.06 -32.73
CA ALA A 111 -41.40 22.22 -32.30
C ALA A 111 -40.11 22.56 -33.06
N GLY A 112 -38.96 22.37 -32.41
CA GLY A 112 -37.65 22.47 -33.05
C GLY A 112 -37.36 21.28 -33.96
N GLY A 113 -36.77 21.54 -35.13
CA GLY A 113 -36.35 20.49 -36.06
C GLY A 113 -35.17 19.70 -35.52
N ALA A 114 -35.11 18.39 -35.80
CA ALA A 114 -33.94 17.58 -35.43
C ALA A 114 -32.67 18.01 -36.20
N GLY A 115 -31.51 17.87 -35.57
CA GLY A 115 -30.21 18.06 -36.22
C GLY A 115 -29.91 16.96 -37.24
N GLY A 116 -29.27 17.35 -38.34
CA GLY A 116 -28.87 16.41 -39.40
C GLY A 116 -27.76 15.46 -38.96
N ALA A 117 -27.81 14.22 -39.41
CA ALA A 117 -26.75 13.24 -39.16
C ALA A 117 -25.49 13.56 -39.99
N ALA A 118 -24.31 13.27 -39.45
CA ALA A 118 -23.03 13.36 -40.14
C ALA A 118 -22.38 11.98 -40.28
N GLN A 119 -21.92 11.63 -41.47
CA GLN A 119 -21.15 10.43 -41.73
C GLN A 119 -19.89 10.77 -42.52
N ALA A 120 -18.71 10.57 -41.93
CA ALA A 120 -17.42 10.76 -42.59
C ALA A 120 -16.71 9.41 -42.79
N THR A 121 -16.15 9.18 -43.98
CA THR A 121 -15.45 7.93 -44.33
C THR A 121 -14.16 8.23 -45.09
N ALA A 122 -13.00 7.81 -44.55
CA ALA A 122 -11.69 8.04 -45.18
C ALA A 122 -10.88 6.75 -45.32
N GLY A 123 -10.34 6.46 -46.52
CA GLY A 123 -9.65 5.20 -46.83
C GLY A 123 -8.33 5.38 -47.59
N SER A 124 -7.16 5.16 -46.98
CA SER A 124 -5.83 5.32 -47.62
C SER A 124 -5.10 3.98 -47.77
N HIS A 125 -4.78 3.61 -49.01
CA HIS A 125 -4.19 2.31 -49.38
C HIS A 125 -3.00 2.42 -50.36
N PRO A 126 -1.97 3.26 -50.11
CA PRO A 126 -0.83 3.41 -51.01
C PRO A 126 0.00 2.13 -51.20
N ALA A 127 0.39 1.89 -52.46
CA ALA A 127 1.34 0.85 -52.84
C ALA A 127 2.81 1.17 -52.46
N GLY A 128 3.09 2.41 -52.04
CA GLY A 128 4.40 2.85 -51.54
C GLY A 128 4.32 4.21 -50.86
N GLY A 129 5.17 4.43 -49.85
CA GLY A 129 5.08 5.58 -48.96
C GLY A 129 4.03 5.38 -47.86
N ALA A 130 4.05 6.24 -46.84
CA ALA A 130 3.16 6.13 -45.68
C ALA A 130 1.69 6.36 -46.06
N ALA A 131 0.78 5.73 -45.29
CA ALA A 131 -0.67 5.91 -45.41
C ALA A 131 -1.19 6.81 -44.29
N THR A 132 -1.99 7.81 -44.66
CA THR A 132 -2.65 8.74 -43.72
C THR A 132 -4.13 8.80 -44.04
N ALA A 133 -5.01 8.54 -43.07
CA ALA A 133 -6.46 8.61 -43.26
C ALA A 133 -7.15 9.27 -42.05
N THR A 134 -7.97 10.28 -42.32
CA THR A 134 -8.65 11.07 -41.28
C THR A 134 -10.13 11.24 -41.61
N ALA A 135 -11.02 10.82 -40.72
CA ALA A 135 -12.47 11.07 -40.83
C ALA A 135 -12.97 11.87 -39.61
N ILE A 136 -13.68 12.96 -39.86
CA ILE A 136 -14.25 13.85 -38.84
C ILE A 136 -15.75 14.01 -39.10
N ALA A 137 -16.59 13.57 -38.17
CA ALA A 137 -18.03 13.71 -38.24
C ALA A 137 -18.55 14.56 -37.07
N LEU A 138 -19.27 15.64 -37.37
CA LEU A 138 -19.93 16.51 -36.40
C LEU A 138 -21.44 16.51 -36.67
N GLY A 139 -22.21 15.90 -35.79
CA GLY A 139 -23.67 15.87 -35.88
C GLY A 139 -24.25 17.28 -35.77
N GLY A 140 -25.29 17.57 -36.55
CA GLY A 140 -25.97 18.87 -36.49
C GLY A 140 -26.66 19.08 -35.14
N ASN A 141 -26.61 20.30 -34.62
CA ASN A 141 -27.38 20.63 -33.41
C ASN A 141 -28.89 20.62 -33.72
N GLY A 142 -29.71 20.24 -32.74
CA GLY A 142 -31.15 20.39 -32.81
C GLY A 142 -31.58 21.86 -32.85
N GLY A 143 -32.68 22.15 -33.54
CA GLY A 143 -33.29 23.47 -33.54
C GLY A 143 -34.04 23.75 -32.23
N ASN A 144 -34.09 25.02 -31.82
CA ASN A 144 -34.85 25.41 -30.63
C ASN A 144 -36.36 25.24 -30.86
N ALA A 145 -37.12 25.01 -29.80
CA ALA A 145 -38.58 25.20 -29.84
C ALA A 145 -38.91 26.70 -30.05
N GLY A 146 -40.11 26.99 -30.58
CA GLY A 146 -40.65 28.34 -30.62
C GLY A 146 -41.23 28.77 -29.26
N GLU A 147 -41.39 30.08 -29.05
CA GLU A 147 -42.13 30.61 -27.89
C GLU A 147 -43.64 30.31 -28.02
N PRO A 148 -44.35 29.92 -26.95
CA PRO A 148 -45.80 29.82 -26.94
C PRO A 148 -46.45 31.21 -26.98
N GLY A 149 -47.63 31.30 -27.58
CA GLY A 149 -48.42 32.53 -27.61
C GLY A 149 -48.88 32.97 -26.21
N ALA A 150 -48.78 34.27 -25.94
CA ALA A 150 -49.32 34.85 -24.71
C ALA A 150 -50.85 34.68 -24.63
N ALA A 151 -51.37 34.54 -23.41
CA ALA A 151 -52.80 34.41 -23.17
C ALA A 151 -53.57 35.68 -23.53
N GLY A 152 -54.75 35.53 -24.11
CA GLY A 152 -55.77 36.57 -24.08
C GLY A 152 -56.26 36.82 -22.65
N SER A 153 -56.85 37.98 -22.38
CA SER A 153 -57.39 38.28 -21.05
C SER A 153 -58.52 37.31 -20.69
N GLY A 154 -58.32 36.54 -19.61
CA GLY A 154 -59.25 35.50 -19.16
C GLY A 154 -59.04 34.11 -19.78
N ALA A 155 -57.97 33.90 -20.54
CA ALA A 155 -57.66 32.65 -21.24
C ALA A 155 -56.30 32.04 -20.81
N ALA A 156 -55.90 30.91 -21.39
CA ALA A 156 -54.63 30.25 -21.14
C ALA A 156 -53.51 30.70 -22.11
N THR A 157 -52.26 30.54 -21.70
CA THR A 157 -51.10 30.62 -22.60
C THR A 157 -51.06 29.40 -23.53
N GLY A 158 -50.50 29.57 -24.73
CA GLY A 158 -50.32 28.46 -25.65
C GLY A 158 -49.46 27.33 -25.09
N ALA A 159 -49.65 26.13 -25.62
CA ALA A 159 -48.86 24.96 -25.24
C ALA A 159 -47.39 25.11 -25.68
N GLY A 160 -46.47 24.62 -24.85
CA GLY A 160 -45.05 24.47 -25.21
C GLY A 160 -44.83 23.36 -26.23
N ALA A 161 -43.67 23.38 -26.89
CA ALA A 161 -43.29 22.40 -27.89
C ALA A 161 -41.94 21.76 -27.57
N MET A 162 -41.63 20.65 -28.24
CA MET A 162 -40.36 19.93 -28.04
C MET A 162 -39.20 20.65 -28.70
N ALA A 163 -38.02 20.58 -28.08
CA ALA A 163 -36.77 20.94 -28.72
C ALA A 163 -36.38 19.91 -29.80
N GLY A 164 -35.51 20.33 -30.73
CA GLY A 164 -34.90 19.44 -31.70
C GLY A 164 -33.92 18.47 -31.06
N GLN A 165 -33.98 17.20 -31.46
CA GLN A 165 -32.99 16.17 -31.07
C GLN A 165 -31.62 16.49 -31.70
N GLY A 166 -30.53 16.15 -31.00
CA GLY A 166 -29.17 16.25 -31.54
C GLY A 166 -28.90 15.22 -32.66
N GLY A 167 -28.18 15.64 -33.71
CA GLY A 167 -27.84 14.79 -34.85
C GLY A 167 -26.76 13.75 -34.52
N TYR A 168 -26.89 12.54 -35.07
CA TYR A 168 -25.88 11.48 -34.97
C TYR A 168 -24.58 11.84 -35.70
N ALA A 169 -23.44 11.33 -35.23
CA ALA A 169 -22.15 11.42 -35.90
C ALA A 169 -21.48 10.04 -36.05
N GLY A 170 -21.10 9.66 -37.27
CA GLY A 170 -20.34 8.46 -37.56
C GLY A 170 -19.03 8.78 -38.30
N ALA A 171 -17.89 8.35 -37.77
CA ALA A 171 -16.59 8.49 -38.43
C ALA A 171 -15.97 7.11 -38.68
N ILE A 172 -15.64 6.80 -39.93
CA ILE A 172 -15.09 5.50 -40.36
C ILE A 172 -13.74 5.74 -41.04
N VAL A 173 -12.71 5.02 -40.61
CA VAL A 173 -11.36 5.12 -41.20
C VAL A 173 -10.78 3.75 -41.55
N GLU A 174 -10.22 3.64 -42.74
CA GLU A 174 -9.43 2.51 -43.22
C GLU A 174 -8.04 2.99 -43.65
N GLY A 175 -6.98 2.37 -43.15
CA GLY A 175 -5.60 2.76 -43.48
C GLY A 175 -4.67 1.56 -43.66
N SER A 176 -4.02 1.44 -44.82
CA SER A 176 -2.98 0.42 -44.99
C SER A 176 -1.83 0.87 -45.88
N ALA A 177 -0.62 0.42 -45.57
CA ALA A 177 0.59 0.74 -46.31
C ALA A 177 1.38 -0.53 -46.67
N GLN A 178 1.85 -0.58 -47.91
CA GLN A 178 2.69 -1.68 -48.41
C GLN A 178 4.18 -1.33 -48.32
N GLY A 179 5.05 -2.31 -48.57
CA GLY A 179 6.49 -2.08 -48.76
C GLY A 179 7.28 -1.58 -47.55
N GLY A 180 6.79 -1.76 -46.31
CA GLY A 180 7.50 -1.32 -45.10
C GLY A 180 7.33 0.16 -44.75
N SER A 181 6.32 0.82 -45.32
CA SER A 181 5.92 2.18 -44.91
C SER A 181 4.96 2.15 -43.72
N GLY A 182 4.92 3.24 -42.95
CA GLY A 182 4.05 3.36 -41.77
C GLY A 182 2.60 3.75 -42.09
N VAL A 183 1.72 3.57 -41.11
CA VAL A 183 0.28 3.91 -41.20
C VAL A 183 -0.11 4.81 -40.03
N THR A 184 -0.85 5.89 -40.31
CA THR A 184 -1.45 6.78 -39.30
C THR A 184 -2.93 7.00 -39.63
N ALA A 185 -3.82 6.71 -38.68
CA ALA A 185 -5.27 6.85 -38.86
C ALA A 185 -5.96 7.58 -37.69
N THR A 186 -6.93 8.44 -38.00
CA THR A 186 -7.68 9.24 -37.00
C THR A 186 -9.17 9.30 -37.33
N ALA A 187 -10.01 8.65 -36.53
CA ALA A 187 -11.47 8.75 -36.60
C ALA A 187 -12.01 9.64 -35.45
N THR A 188 -12.80 10.65 -35.75
CA THR A 188 -13.38 11.56 -34.74
C THR A 188 -14.86 11.76 -35.00
N ALA A 189 -15.71 11.37 -34.05
CA ALA A 189 -17.16 11.56 -34.10
C ALA A 189 -17.64 12.38 -32.90
N THR A 190 -18.40 13.45 -33.14
CA THR A 190 -19.03 14.29 -32.11
C THR A 190 -20.50 14.46 -32.43
N GLY A 191 -21.37 13.90 -31.58
CA GLY A 191 -22.83 14.02 -31.73
C GLY A 191 -23.28 15.46 -31.50
N GLY A 192 -24.30 15.88 -32.25
CA GLY A 192 -24.87 17.22 -32.13
C GLY A 192 -25.59 17.40 -30.79
N ASN A 193 -25.61 18.61 -30.26
CA ASN A 193 -26.38 18.92 -29.06
C ASN A 193 -27.87 19.04 -29.39
N ALA A 194 -28.74 18.80 -28.41
CA ALA A 194 -30.15 19.13 -28.52
C ALA A 194 -30.37 20.65 -28.62
N GLY A 195 -31.51 21.06 -29.19
CA GLY A 195 -31.94 22.46 -29.19
C GLY A 195 -32.44 22.93 -27.82
N ALA A 196 -32.63 24.24 -27.64
CA ALA A 196 -33.23 24.79 -26.42
C ALA A 196 -34.77 24.73 -26.44
N LEU A 197 -35.38 24.67 -25.25
CA LEU A 197 -36.80 24.98 -25.07
C LEU A 197 -37.02 26.50 -24.93
N ALA A 198 -38.25 26.95 -25.20
CA ALA A 198 -38.63 28.35 -25.25
C ALA A 198 -39.99 28.58 -24.57
N GLY A 199 -40.14 29.71 -23.88
CA GLY A 199 -41.34 30.17 -23.17
C GLY A 199 -41.84 29.31 -21.99
N ALA A 200 -42.69 29.90 -21.14
CA ALA A 200 -43.02 29.34 -19.83
C ALA A 200 -43.93 28.08 -19.82
N ALA A 201 -44.49 27.66 -20.96
CA ALA A 201 -45.37 26.51 -21.05
C ALA A 201 -44.59 25.20 -21.29
N GLY A 202 -45.05 24.08 -20.70
CA GLY A 202 -44.30 22.83 -20.61
C GLY A 202 -44.02 22.12 -21.94
N GLY A 203 -42.91 22.48 -22.60
CA GLY A 203 -42.29 21.69 -23.66
C GLY A 203 -41.49 20.50 -23.11
N MET A 204 -41.30 19.46 -23.93
CA MET A 204 -40.53 18.26 -23.54
C MET A 204 -39.08 18.33 -24.01
N SER A 205 -38.16 17.93 -23.13
CA SER A 205 -36.72 17.91 -23.35
C SER A 205 -36.29 16.94 -24.47
N ALA A 206 -35.23 17.29 -25.19
CA ALA A 206 -34.66 16.49 -26.28
C ALA A 206 -33.26 15.96 -25.93
N ALA A 207 -32.94 14.76 -26.39
CA ALA A 207 -31.68 14.07 -26.13
C ALA A 207 -30.55 14.57 -27.06
N GLY A 208 -29.32 14.42 -26.60
CA GLY A 208 -28.13 14.68 -27.41
C GLY A 208 -27.87 13.57 -28.43
N GLY A 209 -27.23 13.92 -29.54
CA GLY A 209 -26.89 12.98 -30.61
C GLY A 209 -25.83 11.96 -30.17
N ALA A 210 -25.96 10.72 -30.62
CA ALA A 210 -24.94 9.69 -30.41
C ALA A 210 -23.76 9.84 -31.37
N ALA A 211 -22.60 9.28 -31.00
CA ALA A 211 -21.37 9.33 -31.78
C ALA A 211 -20.64 7.99 -31.85
N ASP A 212 -20.34 7.50 -33.05
CA ASP A 212 -19.58 6.28 -33.27
C ASP A 212 -18.32 6.53 -34.12
N ALA A 213 -17.15 6.12 -33.61
CA ALA A 213 -15.86 6.25 -34.28
C ALA A 213 -15.21 4.88 -34.52
N LEU A 214 -15.14 4.46 -35.79
CA LEU A 214 -14.61 3.17 -36.24
C LEU A 214 -13.30 3.36 -37.01
N LEU A 215 -12.29 2.55 -36.68
CA LEU A 215 -10.96 2.61 -37.31
C LEU A 215 -10.41 1.19 -37.57
N THR A 216 -9.96 0.93 -38.80
CA THR A 216 -9.24 -0.29 -39.18
C THR A 216 -7.90 0.05 -39.82
N VAL A 217 -6.80 -0.53 -39.34
CA VAL A 217 -5.45 -0.30 -39.88
C VAL A 217 -4.62 -1.57 -40.12
N ALA A 218 -3.77 -1.57 -41.15
CA ALA A 218 -2.89 -2.69 -41.49
C ALA A 218 -1.56 -2.23 -42.10
N GLY A 219 -0.42 -2.59 -41.49
CA GLY A 219 0.89 -2.20 -42.02
C GLY A 219 2.04 -3.08 -41.54
N THR A 220 3.09 -3.19 -42.36
CA THR A 220 4.25 -4.06 -42.05
C THR A 220 5.35 -3.37 -41.23
N ALA A 221 5.27 -2.05 -41.06
CA ALA A 221 6.14 -1.25 -40.18
C ALA A 221 5.34 -0.76 -38.95
N SER A 222 5.65 0.43 -38.43
CA SER A 222 4.87 1.04 -37.34
C SER A 222 3.49 1.49 -37.81
N VAL A 223 2.47 1.21 -37.00
CA VAL A 223 1.04 1.45 -37.26
C VAL A 223 0.46 2.19 -36.07
N SER A 224 -0.15 3.36 -36.31
CA SER A 224 -0.77 4.21 -35.30
C SER A 224 -2.24 4.47 -35.66
N GLY A 225 -3.14 4.27 -34.70
CA GLY A 225 -4.58 4.52 -34.88
C GLY A 225 -5.21 5.17 -33.66
N THR A 226 -5.97 6.25 -33.86
CA THR A 226 -6.77 6.90 -32.82
C THR A 226 -8.22 7.00 -33.25
N ALA A 227 -9.16 6.57 -32.40
CA ALA A 227 -10.59 6.79 -32.61
C ALA A 227 -11.20 7.47 -31.37
N THR A 228 -11.94 8.56 -31.59
CA THR A 228 -12.51 9.40 -30.53
C THR A 228 -13.99 9.63 -30.79
N ALA A 229 -14.84 9.24 -29.84
CA ALA A 229 -16.28 9.45 -29.89
C ALA A 229 -16.76 10.32 -28.72
N GLN A 230 -17.62 11.30 -29.00
CA GLN A 230 -18.23 12.17 -27.99
C GLN A 230 -19.73 12.34 -28.24
N GLY A 231 -20.55 11.91 -27.28
CA GLY A 231 -21.99 12.14 -27.33
C GLY A 231 -22.36 13.62 -27.11
N GLY A 232 -23.41 14.09 -27.77
CA GLY A 232 -23.92 15.45 -27.62
C GLY A 232 -24.66 15.66 -26.30
N ALA A 233 -24.77 16.92 -25.85
CA ALA A 233 -25.55 17.31 -24.69
C ALA A 233 -27.06 17.29 -24.99
N ALA A 234 -27.86 16.94 -23.99
CA ALA A 234 -29.32 17.04 -24.03
C ALA A 234 -29.84 18.42 -23.57
N SER A 235 -31.10 18.73 -23.88
CA SER A 235 -31.70 20.03 -23.58
C SER A 235 -32.15 20.14 -22.13
N ALA A 236 -32.04 21.35 -21.57
CA ALA A 236 -32.73 21.69 -20.33
C ALA A 236 -34.25 21.55 -20.49
N GLY A 237 -34.90 20.97 -19.48
CA GLY A 237 -36.34 21.03 -19.26
C GLY A 237 -36.75 22.42 -18.76
N LEU A 238 -37.90 22.89 -19.21
CA LEU A 238 -38.49 24.15 -18.75
C LEU A 238 -39.31 23.90 -17.46
N ALA A 239 -39.94 24.94 -16.91
CA ALA A 239 -40.28 25.14 -15.49
C ALA A 239 -41.00 24.00 -14.72
N THR A 240 -41.56 23.00 -15.41
CA THR A 240 -42.26 21.85 -14.83
C THR A 240 -41.92 20.51 -15.53
N GLY A 241 -40.76 20.37 -16.19
CA GLY A 241 -40.35 19.15 -16.91
C GLY A 241 -38.99 18.56 -16.49
N SER A 242 -38.89 17.23 -16.59
CA SER A 242 -37.64 16.45 -16.46
C SER A 242 -36.67 16.64 -17.64
N GLY A 243 -35.40 16.41 -17.39
CA GLY A 243 -34.32 16.50 -18.39
C GLY A 243 -34.19 15.24 -19.24
N ALA A 244 -33.73 15.39 -20.48
CA ALA A 244 -33.47 14.27 -21.39
C ALA A 244 -32.06 13.71 -21.21
N ALA A 245 -31.84 12.44 -21.60
CA ALA A 245 -30.54 11.78 -21.45
C ALA A 245 -29.50 12.28 -22.47
N GLY A 246 -28.23 12.36 -22.06
CA GLY A 246 -27.11 12.72 -22.93
C GLY A 246 -26.82 11.65 -23.99
N GLY A 247 -26.20 12.06 -25.10
CA GLY A 247 -25.89 11.16 -26.22
C GLY A 247 -24.86 10.07 -25.85
N ALA A 248 -25.00 8.88 -26.43
CA ALA A 248 -24.04 7.78 -26.26
C ALA A 248 -22.79 7.96 -27.13
N ALA A 249 -21.67 7.32 -26.74
CA ALA A 249 -20.42 7.35 -27.49
C ALA A 249 -19.74 5.96 -27.61
N THR A 250 -19.37 5.55 -28.83
CA THR A 250 -18.66 4.29 -29.08
C THR A 250 -17.38 4.52 -29.89
N ALA A 251 -16.23 4.00 -29.44
CA ALA A 251 -15.03 3.94 -30.27
C ALA A 251 -14.56 2.49 -30.48
N ALA A 252 -14.40 2.07 -31.73
CA ALA A 252 -14.01 0.72 -32.12
C ALA A 252 -12.77 0.76 -33.01
N LEU A 253 -11.72 0.03 -32.64
CA LEU A 253 -10.45 0.00 -33.35
C LEU A 253 -10.02 -1.44 -33.67
N ALA A 254 -9.50 -1.66 -34.88
CA ALA A 254 -8.84 -2.88 -35.29
C ALA A 254 -7.49 -2.55 -35.95
N GLY A 255 -6.44 -3.30 -35.61
CA GLY A 255 -5.10 -3.07 -36.16
C GLY A 255 -4.29 -4.35 -36.36
N THR A 256 -3.56 -4.39 -37.48
CA THR A 256 -2.55 -5.43 -37.77
C THR A 256 -1.18 -4.81 -38.01
N GLY A 257 -0.17 -5.33 -37.30
CA GLY A 257 1.23 -4.88 -37.36
C GLY A 257 2.17 -5.97 -37.90
N GLY A 258 3.30 -5.54 -38.47
CA GLY A 258 4.30 -6.42 -39.05
C GLY A 258 5.27 -7.07 -38.05
N THR A 259 6.38 -7.58 -38.59
CA THR A 259 7.46 -8.22 -37.82
C THR A 259 8.38 -7.23 -37.13
N SER A 260 8.49 -5.99 -37.63
CA SER A 260 9.37 -4.95 -37.09
C SER A 260 8.70 -3.57 -37.12
N GLY A 261 7.96 -3.25 -36.06
CA GLY A 261 7.27 -1.98 -35.88
C GLY A 261 6.53 -1.94 -34.53
N LEU A 262 6.02 -0.77 -34.14
CA LEU A 262 5.07 -0.65 -33.05
C LEU A 262 3.65 -0.58 -33.62
N LEU A 263 2.75 -1.45 -33.14
CA LEU A 263 1.31 -1.27 -33.29
C LEU A 263 0.78 -0.50 -32.07
N SER A 264 0.30 0.72 -32.29
CA SER A 264 -0.25 1.61 -31.26
C SER A 264 -1.69 1.99 -31.58
N LEU A 265 -2.65 1.60 -30.74
CA LEU A 265 -4.07 1.93 -30.91
C LEU A 265 -4.62 2.61 -29.66
N THR A 266 -5.31 3.74 -29.81
CA THR A 266 -5.96 4.47 -28.71
C THR A 266 -7.42 4.76 -29.03
N GLY A 267 -8.34 4.17 -28.26
CA GLY A 267 -9.76 4.48 -28.31
C GLY A 267 -10.20 5.37 -27.16
N ASN A 268 -10.92 6.45 -27.46
CA ASN A 268 -11.50 7.37 -26.49
C ASN A 268 -13.03 7.45 -26.71
N ALA A 269 -13.82 7.28 -25.66
CA ALA A 269 -15.27 7.53 -25.70
C ALA A 269 -15.73 8.36 -24.51
N ARG A 270 -16.49 9.42 -24.75
CA ARG A 270 -17.16 10.20 -23.70
C ARG A 270 -18.66 10.37 -23.97
N GLY A 271 -19.49 9.95 -23.03
CA GLY A 271 -20.92 10.20 -23.08
C GLY A 271 -21.25 11.69 -22.95
N GLY A 272 -22.32 12.13 -23.60
CA GLY A 272 -22.82 13.50 -23.52
C GLY A 272 -23.48 13.80 -22.17
N SER A 273 -23.61 15.08 -21.81
CA SER A 273 -24.27 15.47 -20.57
C SER A 273 -25.79 15.35 -20.66
N GLY A 274 -26.41 14.90 -19.57
CA GLY A 274 -27.85 14.95 -19.38
C GLY A 274 -28.38 16.38 -19.32
N GLY A 275 -29.62 16.57 -19.74
CA GLY A 275 -30.30 17.86 -19.73
C GLY A 275 -30.79 18.25 -18.34
N GLU A 276 -30.88 19.54 -18.05
CA GLU A 276 -31.43 20.02 -16.78
C GLU A 276 -32.93 19.70 -16.62
N ALA A 277 -33.47 19.84 -15.42
CA ALA A 277 -34.89 19.73 -15.11
C ALA A 277 -35.38 20.88 -14.22
N ALA A 278 -36.69 21.13 -14.23
CA ALA A 278 -37.33 22.07 -13.31
C ALA A 278 -38.70 21.58 -12.79
N GLY A 279 -39.06 22.00 -11.58
CA GLY A 279 -40.36 21.68 -10.95
C GLY A 279 -40.32 20.47 -10.01
N SER A 280 -41.11 20.54 -8.95
CA SER A 280 -41.18 19.50 -7.91
C SER A 280 -41.56 18.12 -8.46
N GLY A 281 -40.74 17.11 -8.13
CA GLY A 281 -40.95 15.72 -8.55
C GLY A 281 -40.36 15.35 -9.91
N ASN A 282 -39.75 16.30 -10.63
CA ASN A 282 -38.98 16.03 -11.85
C ASN A 282 -37.52 15.68 -11.53
N THR A 283 -36.82 15.11 -12.53
CA THR A 283 -35.43 14.69 -12.42
C THR A 283 -34.61 15.22 -13.60
N GLY A 284 -33.40 15.72 -13.34
CA GLY A 284 -32.39 15.97 -14.35
C GLY A 284 -32.10 14.71 -15.18
N GLY A 285 -31.76 14.90 -16.44
CA GLY A 285 -31.44 13.82 -17.36
C GLY A 285 -30.20 13.05 -16.92
N ALA A 286 -30.19 11.74 -17.13
CA ALA A 286 -29.00 10.93 -16.93
C ALA A 286 -27.91 11.30 -17.95
N GLY A 287 -26.65 11.16 -17.56
CA GLY A 287 -25.54 11.24 -18.51
C GLY A 287 -25.60 10.13 -19.57
N GLY A 288 -25.01 10.41 -20.74
CA GLY A 288 -24.86 9.43 -21.82
C GLY A 288 -23.84 8.34 -21.50
N THR A 289 -24.03 7.15 -22.08
CA THR A 289 -23.10 6.02 -21.91
C THR A 289 -21.88 6.13 -22.84
N ALA A 290 -20.79 5.45 -22.48
CA ALA A 290 -19.57 5.39 -23.28
C ALA A 290 -19.01 3.96 -23.33
N ALA A 291 -18.46 3.57 -24.49
CA ALA A 291 -17.83 2.26 -24.69
C ALA A 291 -16.64 2.34 -25.67
N VAL A 292 -15.62 1.51 -25.43
CA VAL A 292 -14.45 1.37 -26.31
C VAL A 292 -14.14 -0.10 -26.54
N THR A 293 -13.75 -0.49 -27.76
CA THR A 293 -13.17 -1.81 -28.08
C THR A 293 -11.94 -1.67 -28.97
N VAL A 294 -10.89 -2.49 -28.73
CA VAL A 294 -9.59 -2.37 -29.42
C VAL A 294 -8.99 -3.75 -29.72
N ALA A 295 -8.94 -4.13 -30.99
CA ALA A 295 -8.28 -5.33 -31.48
C ALA A 295 -6.89 -5.00 -32.06
N GLY A 296 -5.82 -5.65 -31.59
CA GLY A 296 -4.46 -5.41 -32.08
C GLY A 296 -3.62 -6.68 -32.14
N THR A 297 -3.24 -7.10 -33.35
CA THR A 297 -2.41 -8.28 -33.59
C THR A 297 -1.13 -7.91 -34.35
N SER A 298 0.00 -8.48 -33.99
CA SER A 298 1.30 -8.19 -34.60
C SER A 298 2.10 -9.46 -34.90
N GLY A 299 2.75 -9.50 -36.06
CA GLY A 299 3.59 -10.63 -36.50
C GLY A 299 4.94 -10.76 -35.79
N GLY A 300 5.30 -9.82 -34.91
CA GLY A 300 6.54 -9.82 -34.13
C GLY A 300 6.87 -8.48 -33.48
N GLY A 301 6.36 -7.37 -34.04
CA GLY A 301 6.45 -6.04 -33.46
C GLY A 301 5.69 -5.90 -32.13
N ALA A 302 6.07 -4.91 -31.32
CA ALA A 302 5.40 -4.61 -30.05
C ALA A 302 3.96 -4.12 -30.26
N VAL A 303 3.10 -4.36 -29.28
CA VAL A 303 1.68 -3.98 -29.29
C VAL A 303 1.37 -3.14 -28.05
N SER A 304 0.81 -1.94 -28.27
CA SER A 304 0.40 -0.99 -27.24
C SER A 304 -1.04 -0.56 -27.49
N LEU A 305 -1.98 -1.03 -26.66
CA LEU A 305 -3.41 -0.75 -26.82
C LEU A 305 -3.93 0.04 -25.60
N ARG A 306 -4.60 1.17 -25.84
CA ARG A 306 -5.24 1.99 -24.80
C ARG A 306 -6.72 2.20 -25.09
N ALA A 307 -7.52 2.16 -24.03
CA ALA A 307 -8.94 2.46 -24.05
C ALA A 307 -9.27 3.43 -22.90
N VAL A 308 -9.86 4.58 -23.22
CA VAL A 308 -10.29 5.61 -22.26
C VAL A 308 -11.80 5.79 -22.38
N ILE A 309 -12.53 5.50 -21.31
CA ILE A 309 -13.99 5.51 -21.29
C ILE A 309 -14.47 6.47 -20.21
N THR A 310 -15.27 7.48 -20.57
CA THR A 310 -15.82 8.47 -19.63
C THR A 310 -17.34 8.51 -19.73
N GLY A 311 -18.04 8.22 -18.64
CA GLY A 311 -19.49 8.41 -18.55
C GLY A 311 -19.86 9.89 -18.69
N GLY A 312 -21.00 10.17 -19.33
CA GLY A 312 -21.56 11.51 -19.37
C GLY A 312 -22.02 11.99 -18.00
N ASP A 313 -21.97 13.30 -17.78
CA ASP A 313 -22.39 13.93 -16.53
C ASP A 313 -23.93 14.10 -16.49
N GLY A 314 -24.53 13.96 -15.31
CA GLY A 314 -25.96 14.14 -15.09
C GLY A 314 -26.40 15.61 -15.13
N GLY A 315 -27.61 15.88 -15.62
CA GLY A 315 -28.15 17.23 -15.71
C GLY A 315 -28.65 17.78 -14.37
N ALA A 316 -28.58 19.10 -14.18
CA ALA A 316 -28.95 19.74 -12.91
C ALA A 316 -30.47 19.83 -12.69
N GLY A 317 -30.91 19.86 -11.42
CA GLY A 317 -32.30 20.06 -11.02
C GLY A 317 -32.55 21.45 -10.43
N ARG A 318 -33.63 22.14 -10.85
CA ARG A 318 -34.01 23.49 -10.39
C ARG A 318 -35.45 23.51 -9.83
N ALA A 319 -35.74 24.40 -8.88
CA ALA A 319 -37.11 24.67 -8.39
C ALA A 319 -37.94 23.41 -8.08
N GLY A 320 -37.43 22.54 -7.20
CA GLY A 320 -38.03 21.28 -6.76
C GLY A 320 -37.60 20.05 -7.54
N ALA A 321 -36.88 20.20 -8.66
CA ALA A 321 -36.39 19.06 -9.44
C ALA A 321 -35.09 18.50 -8.85
N ALA A 322 -34.98 17.17 -8.84
CA ALA A 322 -33.79 16.44 -8.44
C ALA A 322 -32.70 16.46 -9.53
N GLY A 323 -31.44 16.29 -9.13
CA GLY A 323 -30.31 16.17 -10.06
C GLY A 323 -30.26 14.80 -10.74
N GLY A 324 -29.86 14.77 -12.02
CA GLY A 324 -29.71 13.54 -12.80
C GLY A 324 -28.47 12.73 -12.42
N ALA A 325 -28.54 11.40 -12.54
CA ALA A 325 -27.40 10.53 -12.24
C ALA A 325 -26.29 10.66 -13.29
N GLY A 326 -25.03 10.64 -12.83
CA GLY A 326 -23.86 10.50 -13.69
C GLY A 326 -23.77 9.11 -14.29
N ALA A 327 -23.38 8.99 -15.56
CA ALA A 327 -23.36 7.71 -16.24
C ALA A 327 -22.23 6.80 -15.71
N GLY A 328 -22.57 5.52 -15.51
CA GLY A 328 -21.59 4.49 -15.20
C GLY A 328 -20.74 4.09 -16.41
N VAL A 329 -19.56 3.55 -16.12
CA VAL A 329 -18.67 2.88 -17.06
C VAL A 329 -18.47 1.45 -16.56
N THR A 330 -18.93 0.47 -17.34
CA THR A 330 -18.68 -0.96 -17.06
C THR A 330 -17.97 -1.56 -18.26
N ALA A 331 -16.71 -1.97 -18.09
CA ALA A 331 -15.89 -2.44 -19.21
C ALA A 331 -15.03 -3.65 -18.82
N ALA A 332 -15.33 -4.80 -19.42
CA ALA A 332 -14.58 -6.04 -19.25
C ALA A 332 -13.92 -6.46 -20.56
N ASN A 333 -12.61 -6.72 -20.52
CA ASN A 333 -11.85 -7.36 -21.60
C ASN A 333 -11.97 -6.70 -22.98
N VAL A 334 -12.01 -5.36 -23.02
CA VAL A 334 -12.16 -4.56 -24.26
C VAL A 334 -11.05 -4.74 -25.31
N PHE A 335 -9.97 -5.41 -24.94
CA PHE A 335 -8.83 -5.68 -25.82
C PHE A 335 -8.87 -7.08 -26.43
N SER A 336 -8.49 -7.22 -27.70
CA SER A 336 -8.26 -8.52 -28.35
C SER A 336 -7.01 -8.50 -29.23
N GLY A 337 -6.57 -9.68 -29.70
CA GLY A 337 -5.34 -9.85 -30.48
C GLY A 337 -4.12 -10.29 -29.67
N SER A 338 -2.99 -10.48 -30.36
CA SER A 338 -1.77 -11.13 -29.86
C SER A 338 -0.47 -10.60 -30.49
N THR A 339 0.67 -10.82 -29.84
CA THR A 339 2.01 -10.65 -30.43
C THR A 339 3.02 -11.60 -29.78
N PRO A 340 4.04 -12.09 -30.50
CA PRO A 340 5.22 -12.72 -29.90
C PRO A 340 6.12 -11.73 -29.13
N GLY A 341 6.02 -10.43 -29.44
CA GLY A 341 6.82 -9.38 -28.82
C GLY A 341 6.23 -8.86 -27.49
N ASN A 342 6.60 -7.63 -27.12
CA ASN A 342 6.07 -6.97 -25.94
C ASN A 342 4.60 -6.56 -26.15
N MET A 343 3.73 -6.85 -25.17
CA MET A 343 2.35 -6.39 -25.12
C MET A 343 2.12 -5.45 -23.91
N ILE A 344 1.53 -4.29 -24.18
CA ILE A 344 1.09 -3.31 -23.18
C ILE A 344 -0.40 -3.03 -23.41
N LEU A 345 -1.24 -3.24 -22.39
CA LEU A 345 -2.68 -2.93 -22.42
C LEU A 345 -3.03 -1.94 -21.29
N SER A 346 -3.76 -0.87 -21.61
CA SER A 346 -4.13 0.19 -20.65
C SER A 346 -5.63 0.50 -20.73
N LEU A 347 -6.38 0.11 -19.70
CA LEU A 347 -7.82 0.36 -19.56
C LEU A 347 -8.08 1.45 -18.52
N GLU A 348 -8.62 2.58 -18.96
CA GLU A 348 -8.95 3.73 -18.13
C GLU A 348 -10.46 4.00 -18.20
N GLY A 349 -11.11 4.14 -17.04
CA GLY A 349 -12.55 4.31 -16.94
C GLY A 349 -12.93 5.32 -15.87
N ARG A 350 -13.76 6.30 -16.22
CA ARG A 350 -14.26 7.32 -15.31
C ARG A 350 -15.78 7.40 -15.35
N GLY A 351 -16.43 7.28 -14.19
CA GLY A 351 -17.86 7.56 -14.05
C GLY A 351 -18.15 9.07 -14.23
N GLY A 352 -19.27 9.39 -14.87
CA GLY A 352 -19.72 10.78 -15.02
C GLY A 352 -20.17 11.39 -13.69
N ARG A 353 -20.14 12.72 -13.59
CA ARG A 353 -20.58 13.43 -12.37
C ARG A 353 -22.10 13.34 -12.19
N GLY A 354 -22.58 13.27 -10.95
CA GLY A 354 -23.98 13.52 -10.64
C GLY A 354 -24.35 14.99 -10.83
N GLY A 355 -25.56 15.26 -11.30
CA GLY A 355 -26.08 16.62 -11.48
C GLY A 355 -26.39 17.29 -10.14
N ASP A 356 -26.05 18.56 -10.01
CA ASP A 356 -26.38 19.38 -8.83
C ASP A 356 -27.92 19.65 -8.75
N SER A 357 -28.42 20.04 -7.58
CA SER A 357 -29.81 20.46 -7.37
C SER A 357 -29.91 21.78 -6.59
N ALA A 358 -31.05 22.45 -6.69
CA ALA A 358 -31.38 23.57 -5.80
C ALA A 358 -31.79 23.05 -4.40
N ASP A 359 -32.93 22.37 -4.34
CA ASP A 359 -33.73 22.15 -3.13
C ASP A 359 -34.22 20.69 -2.94
N ALA A 360 -33.89 19.81 -3.88
CA ALA A 360 -34.25 18.39 -3.90
C ALA A 360 -33.01 17.48 -3.85
N ALA A 361 -33.18 16.16 -3.95
CA ALA A 361 -32.05 15.22 -4.03
C ALA A 361 -31.13 15.52 -5.23
N ALA A 362 -29.82 15.62 -5.00
CA ALA A 362 -28.83 15.76 -6.06
C ALA A 362 -28.43 14.39 -6.63
N GLY A 363 -27.91 14.38 -7.86
CA GLY A 363 -27.57 13.15 -8.57
C GLY A 363 -26.37 12.41 -7.95
N ALA A 364 -26.43 11.08 -7.93
CA ALA A 364 -25.28 10.25 -7.57
C ALA A 364 -24.22 10.26 -8.68
N GLY A 365 -22.95 10.13 -8.28
CA GLY A 365 -21.83 9.97 -9.21
C GLY A 365 -21.79 8.57 -9.84
N GLY A 366 -21.38 8.51 -11.12
CA GLY A 366 -21.34 7.26 -11.89
C GLY A 366 -20.31 6.27 -11.36
N ILE A 367 -20.64 4.97 -11.40
CA ILE A 367 -19.71 3.88 -11.06
C ILE A 367 -18.74 3.64 -12.21
N ALA A 368 -17.46 3.40 -11.93
CA ALA A 368 -16.51 2.84 -12.88
C ALA A 368 -16.11 1.42 -12.44
N ASP A 369 -16.52 0.39 -13.19
CA ASP A 369 -16.18 -1.02 -12.95
C ASP A 369 -15.43 -1.60 -14.16
N LEU A 370 -14.15 -1.90 -13.97
CA LEU A 370 -13.22 -2.30 -15.02
C LEU A 370 -12.64 -3.69 -14.73
N THR A 371 -12.56 -4.53 -15.76
CA THR A 371 -11.85 -5.82 -15.71
C THR A 371 -10.95 -5.99 -16.92
N LEU A 372 -9.66 -6.18 -16.70
CA LEU A 372 -8.62 -6.33 -17.72
C LEU A 372 -7.89 -7.65 -17.56
N GLN A 373 -8.24 -8.65 -18.38
CA GLN A 373 -7.59 -9.97 -18.37
C GLN A 373 -6.80 -10.23 -19.67
N ARG A 374 -5.63 -10.85 -19.52
CA ARG A 374 -4.82 -11.36 -20.63
C ARG A 374 -4.02 -12.59 -20.24
N ASN A 375 -4.14 -13.63 -21.06
CA ASN A 375 -3.13 -14.67 -21.19
C ASN A 375 -2.34 -14.40 -22.47
N ALA A 376 -1.01 -14.51 -22.43
CA ALA A 376 -0.10 -14.24 -23.54
C ALA A 376 1.04 -15.27 -23.57
N SER A 377 1.81 -15.25 -24.67
CA SER A 377 3.03 -16.05 -24.85
C SER A 377 4.12 -15.19 -25.52
N GLY A 378 4.28 -13.96 -25.03
CA GLY A 378 5.13 -12.93 -25.63
C GLY A 378 6.24 -12.47 -24.69
N THR A 379 7.25 -11.77 -25.21
CA THR A 379 8.47 -11.43 -24.46
C THR A 379 8.24 -10.62 -23.18
N ASN A 380 7.13 -9.88 -23.09
CA ASN A 380 6.70 -9.16 -21.90
C ASN A 380 5.18 -8.90 -21.95
N LEU A 381 4.48 -9.09 -20.85
CA LEU A 381 3.08 -8.68 -20.68
C LEU A 381 2.96 -7.61 -19.57
N SER A 382 2.39 -6.46 -19.91
CA SER A 382 2.09 -5.39 -18.94
C SER A 382 0.63 -4.94 -19.07
N LEU A 383 -0.13 -5.06 -17.98
CA LEU A 383 -1.53 -4.66 -17.88
C LEU A 383 -1.68 -3.51 -16.87
N PHE A 384 -2.42 -2.47 -17.25
CA PHE A 384 -2.75 -1.33 -16.40
C PHE A 384 -4.26 -1.10 -16.43
N GLY A 385 -4.91 -1.15 -15.27
CA GLY A 385 -6.33 -0.81 -15.09
C GLY A 385 -6.48 0.39 -14.16
N THR A 386 -7.23 1.42 -14.55
CA THR A 386 -7.47 2.62 -13.72
C THR A 386 -8.94 3.00 -13.74
N ALA A 387 -9.63 2.80 -12.62
CA ALA A 387 -11.05 3.13 -12.43
C ALA A 387 -11.23 4.33 -11.49
N THR A 388 -12.00 5.32 -11.91
CA THR A 388 -12.35 6.50 -11.10
C THR A 388 -13.87 6.67 -11.04
N GLY A 389 -14.46 6.59 -9.85
CA GLY A 389 -15.88 6.92 -9.65
C GLY A 389 -16.16 8.40 -9.95
N GLY A 390 -17.34 8.71 -10.45
CA GLY A 390 -17.78 10.09 -10.66
C GLY A 390 -18.12 10.78 -9.33
N ASP A 391 -17.93 12.09 -9.24
CA ASP A 391 -18.30 12.85 -8.05
C ASP A 391 -19.84 13.01 -7.97
N GLY A 392 -20.38 13.09 -6.76
CA GLY A 392 -21.80 13.39 -6.53
C GLY A 392 -22.16 14.85 -6.81
N GLY A 393 -23.43 15.08 -7.14
CA GLY A 393 -24.02 16.42 -7.24
C GLY A 393 -24.29 17.05 -5.88
N SER A 394 -24.26 18.37 -5.81
CA SER A 394 -24.45 19.18 -4.59
C SER A 394 -25.87 19.77 -4.51
N VAL A 395 -26.34 20.07 -3.31
CA VAL A 395 -27.59 20.81 -3.04
C VAL A 395 -27.23 22.25 -2.66
N SER A 396 -27.86 23.24 -3.31
CA SER A 396 -27.33 24.61 -3.39
C SER A 396 -28.21 25.73 -2.81
N ASP A 397 -29.48 25.45 -2.50
CA ASP A 397 -30.41 26.38 -1.85
C ASP A 397 -30.30 26.33 -0.31
N GLU A 398 -30.65 27.43 0.34
CA GLU A 398 -30.49 27.68 1.78
C GLU A 398 -31.61 27.04 2.62
N PHE A 399 -32.75 26.71 2.01
CA PHE A 399 -33.89 26.04 2.66
C PHE A 399 -34.23 24.66 2.06
N GLY A 400 -33.32 24.10 1.27
CA GLY A 400 -33.55 22.84 0.56
C GLY A 400 -33.58 21.63 1.48
N ALA A 401 -34.69 20.88 1.49
CA ALA A 401 -34.82 19.59 2.19
C ALA A 401 -34.20 18.43 1.39
N GLY A 402 -33.10 18.71 0.68
CA GLY A 402 -32.47 17.81 -0.26
C GLY A 402 -31.54 16.78 0.39
N THR A 403 -30.88 16.01 -0.47
CA THR A 403 -29.79 15.11 -0.08
C THR A 403 -28.68 15.25 -1.11
N ALA A 404 -27.46 15.56 -0.68
CA ALA A 404 -26.33 15.63 -1.59
C ALA A 404 -25.96 14.24 -2.13
N GLY A 405 -25.51 14.19 -3.39
CA GLY A 405 -25.20 12.95 -4.08
C GLY A 405 -23.99 12.25 -3.47
N ALA A 406 -24.07 10.92 -3.35
CA ALA A 406 -22.91 10.11 -3.01
C ALA A 406 -21.92 10.05 -4.18
N GLY A 407 -20.63 9.92 -3.87
CA GLY A 407 -19.60 9.64 -4.85
C GLY A 407 -19.70 8.21 -5.40
N GLY A 408 -19.38 8.03 -6.68
CA GLY A 408 -19.40 6.74 -7.35
C GLY A 408 -18.29 5.79 -6.89
N LEU A 409 -18.54 4.48 -6.99
CA LEU A 409 -17.54 3.44 -6.83
C LEU A 409 -16.50 3.50 -7.97
N GLY A 410 -15.22 3.47 -7.63
CA GLY A 410 -14.15 3.11 -8.58
C GLY A 410 -13.69 1.68 -8.31
N LYS A 411 -13.73 0.80 -9.32
CA LYS A 411 -13.37 -0.62 -9.22
C LYS A 411 -12.54 -1.08 -10.42
N ALA A 412 -11.34 -1.63 -10.17
CA ALA A 412 -10.43 -2.11 -11.21
C ALA A 412 -9.88 -3.50 -10.85
N ALA A 413 -10.14 -4.49 -11.71
CA ALA A 413 -9.59 -5.85 -11.61
C ALA A 413 -8.64 -6.13 -12.78
N VAL A 414 -7.42 -6.60 -12.52
CA VAL A 414 -6.39 -6.83 -13.54
C VAL A 414 -5.77 -8.21 -13.38
N ASN A 415 -5.85 -9.06 -14.42
CA ASN A 415 -5.45 -10.46 -14.37
C ASN A 415 -4.51 -10.79 -15.54
N ALA A 416 -3.19 -10.84 -15.27
CA ALA A 416 -2.14 -11.11 -16.25
C ALA A 416 -1.62 -12.56 -16.13
N SER A 417 -1.40 -13.21 -17.28
CA SER A 417 -0.75 -14.51 -17.38
C SER A 417 0.18 -14.55 -18.61
N ASN A 418 1.40 -15.05 -18.44
CA ASN A 418 2.39 -15.17 -19.51
C ASN A 418 3.34 -16.38 -19.29
N SER A 419 4.29 -16.57 -20.21
CA SER A 419 5.45 -17.46 -20.08
C SER A 419 6.78 -16.68 -20.11
N ALA A 420 6.75 -15.42 -19.64
CA ALA A 420 7.87 -14.49 -19.52
C ALA A 420 7.47 -13.37 -18.53
N ARG A 421 8.24 -12.26 -18.47
CA ARG A 421 7.97 -11.15 -17.53
C ARG A 421 6.50 -10.70 -17.59
N THR A 422 5.89 -10.64 -16.42
CA THR A 422 4.46 -10.33 -16.23
C THR A 422 4.30 -9.18 -15.24
N TYR A 423 3.50 -8.19 -15.59
CA TYR A 423 3.24 -7.01 -14.77
C TYR A 423 1.74 -6.69 -14.80
N ALA A 424 1.11 -6.58 -13.63
CA ALA A 424 -0.29 -6.20 -13.47
C ALA A 424 -0.43 -5.08 -12.43
N ASP A 425 -0.94 -3.92 -12.84
CA ASP A 425 -1.24 -2.78 -11.96
C ASP A 425 -2.73 -2.43 -12.03
N ALA A 426 -3.39 -2.49 -10.88
CA ALA A 426 -4.80 -2.18 -10.70
C ALA A 426 -4.96 -0.96 -9.78
N LYS A 427 -5.47 0.14 -10.31
CA LYS A 427 -5.72 1.38 -9.57
C LYS A 427 -7.21 1.72 -9.54
N ALA A 428 -7.72 2.03 -8.36
CA ALA A 428 -9.12 2.35 -8.14
C ALA A 428 -9.29 3.55 -7.21
N THR A 429 -10.13 4.51 -7.59
CA THR A 429 -10.40 5.72 -6.81
C THR A 429 -11.90 5.99 -6.76
N GLY A 430 -12.47 6.09 -5.56
CA GLY A 430 -13.86 6.50 -5.37
C GLY A 430 -14.07 7.98 -5.70
N GLY A 431 -15.24 8.32 -6.26
CA GLY A 431 -15.63 9.71 -6.51
C GLY A 431 -15.95 10.45 -5.21
N ARG A 432 -15.90 11.79 -5.23
CA ARG A 432 -16.21 12.60 -4.04
C ARG A 432 -17.71 12.69 -3.79
N GLY A 433 -18.11 12.86 -2.53
CA GLY A 433 -19.48 13.25 -2.19
C GLY A 433 -19.79 14.70 -2.58
N GLY A 434 -21.06 14.97 -2.88
CA GLY A 434 -21.56 16.33 -3.13
C GLY A 434 -21.73 17.14 -1.86
N ASN A 435 -21.72 18.47 -1.97
CA ASN A 435 -21.92 19.37 -0.83
C ASN A 435 -23.40 19.64 -0.57
N HIS A 436 -23.77 20.04 0.65
CA HIS A 436 -25.11 20.54 0.97
C HIS A 436 -25.03 21.88 1.71
N ARG A 437 -25.82 22.86 1.28
CA ARG A 437 -25.72 24.25 1.79
C ARG A 437 -26.36 24.51 3.16
N SER A 438 -27.36 23.71 3.55
CA SER A 438 -28.02 23.78 4.87
C SER A 438 -28.44 22.39 5.37
N GLY A 439 -27.59 21.39 5.15
CA GLY A 439 -27.94 19.98 5.30
C GLY A 439 -26.72 19.06 5.31
N ASN A 440 -26.97 17.75 5.21
CA ASN A 440 -25.94 16.73 5.28
C ASN A 440 -25.13 16.58 3.98
N GLY A 441 -23.81 16.54 4.11
CA GLY A 441 -22.90 16.32 2.99
C GLY A 441 -22.95 14.87 2.46
N GLY A 442 -22.76 14.70 1.15
CA GLY A 442 -22.76 13.39 0.51
C GLY A 442 -21.55 12.55 0.92
N ALA A 443 -21.72 11.23 1.08
CA ALA A 443 -20.61 10.34 1.37
C ALA A 443 -19.65 10.19 0.17
N GLY A 444 -18.36 10.03 0.45
CA GLY A 444 -17.37 9.65 -0.55
C GLY A 444 -17.60 8.23 -1.06
N GLY A 445 -17.36 8.00 -2.35
CA GLY A 445 -17.42 6.68 -2.96
C GLY A 445 -16.24 5.79 -2.57
N ASN A 446 -16.38 4.47 -2.70
CA ASN A 446 -15.31 3.54 -2.34
C ASN A 446 -14.33 3.29 -3.51
N GLY A 447 -13.09 2.90 -3.20
CA GLY A 447 -12.11 2.41 -4.16
C GLY A 447 -11.87 0.89 -4.01
N GLN A 448 -11.88 0.12 -5.10
CA GLN A 448 -11.69 -1.33 -5.08
C GLN A 448 -10.70 -1.80 -6.15
N ALA A 449 -9.50 -2.22 -5.75
CA ALA A 449 -8.46 -2.72 -6.66
C ALA A 449 -8.21 -4.22 -6.46
N SER A 450 -8.09 -4.99 -7.54
CA SER A 450 -7.56 -6.36 -7.47
C SER A 450 -6.60 -6.66 -8.61
N SER A 451 -5.48 -7.31 -8.28
CA SER A 451 -4.42 -7.63 -9.22
C SER A 451 -3.95 -9.08 -9.08
N THR A 452 -3.74 -9.74 -10.21
CA THR A 452 -3.21 -11.10 -10.31
C THR A 452 -2.18 -11.14 -11.42
N ALA A 453 -0.98 -11.64 -11.13
CA ALA A 453 0.07 -11.85 -12.13
C ALA A 453 0.67 -13.25 -12.02
N VAL A 454 0.56 -14.05 -13.10
CA VAL A 454 1.08 -15.42 -13.17
C VAL A 454 2.09 -15.53 -14.31
N ASP A 455 3.33 -15.88 -14.00
CA ASP A 455 4.29 -16.38 -14.97
C ASP A 455 4.48 -17.90 -14.86
N THR A 456 4.50 -18.55 -16.02
CA THR A 456 4.78 -19.98 -16.17
C THR A 456 6.22 -20.27 -16.64
N GLY A 457 6.99 -19.24 -17.01
CA GLY A 457 8.34 -19.36 -17.56
C GLY A 457 9.50 -19.36 -16.57
N GLY A 458 9.29 -18.96 -15.30
CA GLY A 458 10.34 -18.84 -14.28
C GLY A 458 11.03 -17.48 -14.26
N VAL A 459 10.30 -16.44 -14.65
CA VAL A 459 10.73 -15.06 -14.85
C VAL A 459 10.05 -14.12 -13.83
N LEU A 460 10.52 -12.88 -13.78
CA LEU A 460 10.08 -11.81 -12.88
C LEU A 460 8.59 -11.46 -13.01
N VAL A 461 7.90 -11.36 -11.88
CA VAL A 461 6.46 -11.09 -11.74
C VAL A 461 6.21 -9.88 -10.83
N TYR A 462 5.32 -8.99 -11.27
CA TYR A 462 4.81 -7.86 -10.48
C TYR A 462 3.28 -7.87 -10.45
N SER A 463 2.69 -7.76 -9.25
CA SER A 463 1.25 -7.54 -9.06
C SER A 463 1.01 -6.44 -8.03
N PHE A 464 0.49 -5.30 -8.49
CA PHE A 464 0.16 -4.16 -7.64
C PHE A 464 -1.33 -3.83 -7.67
N ALA A 465 -1.89 -3.53 -6.50
CA ALA A 465 -3.26 -3.07 -6.34
C ALA A 465 -3.28 -1.83 -5.43
N THR A 466 -3.79 -0.71 -5.93
CA THR A 466 -3.87 0.57 -5.22
C THR A 466 -5.32 1.06 -5.18
N ALA A 467 -5.90 1.17 -4.00
CA ALA A 467 -7.27 1.68 -3.82
C ALA A 467 -7.30 2.96 -2.97
N THR A 468 -8.15 3.91 -3.37
CA THR A 468 -8.34 5.18 -2.67
C THR A 468 -9.82 5.48 -2.50
N GLY A 469 -10.26 5.71 -1.27
CA GLY A 469 -11.60 6.20 -0.99
C GLY A 469 -11.79 7.65 -1.46
N GLY A 470 -12.97 7.99 -1.97
CA GLY A 470 -13.34 9.34 -2.32
C GLY A 470 -13.56 10.21 -1.07
N ALA A 471 -13.29 11.51 -1.17
CA ALA A 471 -13.55 12.43 -0.06
C ALA A 471 -15.06 12.64 0.16
N GLY A 472 -15.47 12.83 1.41
CA GLY A 472 -16.83 13.26 1.75
C GLY A 472 -17.10 14.71 1.32
N GLY A 473 -18.37 15.03 1.05
CA GLY A 473 -18.81 16.38 0.73
C GLY A 473 -19.15 17.19 1.98
N ASN A 474 -19.12 18.52 1.87
CA ASN A 474 -19.34 19.42 2.99
C ASN A 474 -20.81 19.47 3.44
N GLY A 475 -21.03 19.69 4.74
CA GLY A 475 -22.33 19.95 5.35
C GLY A 475 -22.31 21.28 6.12
N ILE A 476 -23.47 21.92 6.28
CA ILE A 476 -23.58 23.27 6.84
C ILE A 476 -24.85 23.36 7.71
N ASP A 477 -24.83 24.25 8.71
CA ASP A 477 -25.86 24.56 9.71
C ASP A 477 -26.02 23.56 10.87
N PHE A 478 -26.49 24.08 12.01
CA PHE A 478 -26.59 23.36 13.27
C PHE A 478 -27.41 22.07 13.18
N GLY A 479 -26.83 20.97 13.65
CA GLY A 479 -27.45 19.64 13.68
C GLY A 479 -27.24 18.81 12.41
N ASN A 480 -26.61 19.38 11.38
CA ASN A 480 -26.20 18.66 10.17
C ASN A 480 -24.78 18.08 10.31
N GLN A 481 -24.48 17.12 9.45
CA GLN A 481 -23.28 16.31 9.44
C GLN A 481 -22.66 16.32 8.03
N ALA A 482 -21.39 16.74 7.92
CA ALA A 482 -20.65 16.62 6.67
C ALA A 482 -20.36 15.15 6.33
N GLY A 483 -20.24 14.83 5.04
CA GLY A 483 -20.16 13.46 4.57
C GLY A 483 -18.89 12.75 5.03
N ALA A 484 -19.00 11.46 5.37
CA ALA A 484 -17.85 10.62 5.66
C ALA A 484 -17.01 10.37 4.40
N GLY A 485 -15.71 10.19 4.58
CA GLY A 485 -14.82 9.69 3.53
C GLY A 485 -15.11 8.24 3.17
N GLY A 486 -15.04 7.91 1.88
CA GLY A 486 -15.20 6.53 1.41
C GLY A 486 -14.07 5.62 1.87
N SER A 487 -14.31 4.31 1.90
CA SER A 487 -13.28 3.32 2.22
C SER A 487 -12.56 2.84 0.96
N GLY A 488 -11.50 2.05 1.15
CA GLY A 488 -10.85 1.33 0.06
C GLY A 488 -10.60 -0.13 0.40
N THR A 489 -10.43 -0.95 -0.64
CA THR A 489 -9.96 -2.35 -0.53
C THR A 489 -9.02 -2.65 -1.70
N ALA A 490 -7.84 -3.22 -1.43
CA ALA A 490 -6.91 -3.66 -2.47
C ALA A 490 -6.46 -5.10 -2.20
N THR A 491 -6.40 -5.94 -3.24
CA THR A 491 -5.81 -7.28 -3.17
C THR A 491 -4.83 -7.54 -4.31
N ALA A 492 -3.68 -8.15 -4.03
CA ALA A 492 -2.68 -8.48 -5.06
C ALA A 492 -2.15 -9.92 -4.89
N SER A 493 -1.91 -10.59 -6.02
CA SER A 493 -1.40 -11.98 -6.01
C SER A 493 -0.40 -12.24 -7.13
N GLY A 494 0.69 -12.95 -6.82
CA GLY A 494 1.82 -13.15 -7.73
C GLY A 494 2.35 -14.57 -7.72
N GLN A 495 2.51 -15.18 -8.88
CA GLN A 495 3.08 -16.53 -9.00
C GLN A 495 4.13 -16.59 -10.11
N SER A 496 5.29 -17.14 -9.79
CA SER A 496 6.31 -17.59 -10.75
C SER A 496 6.77 -18.99 -10.34
N THR A 497 7.36 -19.76 -11.25
CA THR A 497 7.92 -21.08 -10.89
C THR A 497 9.27 -20.95 -10.17
N SER A 498 10.13 -20.06 -10.65
CA SER A 498 11.48 -19.81 -10.11
C SER A 498 11.96 -18.36 -10.22
N GLY A 499 11.19 -17.46 -10.82
CA GLY A 499 11.52 -16.05 -10.91
C GLY A 499 11.11 -15.28 -9.66
N SER A 500 11.70 -14.12 -9.41
CA SER A 500 11.27 -13.29 -8.29
C SER A 500 9.82 -12.81 -8.49
N VAL A 501 9.07 -12.81 -7.39
CA VAL A 501 7.68 -12.35 -7.30
C VAL A 501 7.64 -11.13 -6.39
N ASN A 502 7.05 -10.04 -6.87
CA ASN A 502 6.85 -8.83 -6.08
C ASN A 502 5.37 -8.44 -6.09
N VAL A 503 4.75 -8.39 -4.91
CA VAL A 503 3.32 -8.09 -4.73
C VAL A 503 3.09 -6.95 -3.76
N GLY A 504 2.11 -6.10 -4.04
CA GLY A 504 1.78 -4.96 -3.20
C GLY A 504 0.31 -4.59 -3.22
N ALA A 505 -0.30 -4.49 -2.03
CA ALA A 505 -1.62 -3.91 -1.82
C ALA A 505 -1.47 -2.62 -1.01
N THR A 506 -1.93 -1.49 -1.57
CA THR A 506 -1.94 -0.18 -0.89
C THR A 506 -3.35 0.36 -0.87
N VAL A 507 -3.82 0.79 0.30
CA VAL A 507 -5.14 1.40 0.46
C VAL A 507 -5.07 2.68 1.26
N THR A 508 -5.76 3.70 0.76
CA THR A 508 -5.95 4.99 1.44
C THR A 508 -7.43 5.29 1.61
N GLY A 509 -7.88 5.57 2.82
CA GLY A 509 -9.23 6.05 3.10
C GLY A 509 -9.44 7.46 2.57
N GLY A 510 -10.68 7.79 2.18
CA GLY A 510 -11.04 9.14 1.79
C GLY A 510 -11.06 10.10 2.99
N ALA A 511 -10.71 11.35 2.79
CA ALA A 511 -10.89 12.37 3.82
C ALA A 511 -12.38 12.67 4.06
N GLY A 512 -12.74 13.01 5.30
CA GLY A 512 -14.09 13.47 5.65
C GLY A 512 -14.37 14.89 5.12
N GLY A 513 -15.64 15.18 4.83
CA GLY A 513 -16.09 16.51 4.43
C GLY A 513 -16.07 17.51 5.58
N ALA A 514 -15.98 18.80 5.27
CA ALA A 514 -15.98 19.86 6.29
C ALA A 514 -17.41 20.25 6.70
N GLY A 515 -17.61 20.44 8.01
CA GLY A 515 -18.77 21.08 8.62
C GLY A 515 -18.56 22.60 8.76
N GLY A 516 -19.65 23.37 8.82
CA GLY A 516 -19.63 24.80 9.14
C GLY A 516 -20.99 25.33 9.61
N LEU A 517 -21.02 26.52 10.21
CA LEU A 517 -22.19 27.17 10.80
C LEU A 517 -22.93 26.30 11.84
N GLY A 518 -22.21 25.42 12.53
CA GLY A 518 -22.77 24.49 13.50
C GLY A 518 -22.87 23.02 13.03
N ALA A 519 -22.54 22.72 11.77
CA ALA A 519 -22.49 21.35 11.28
C ALA A 519 -21.22 20.62 11.70
N THR A 520 -21.33 19.33 12.01
CA THR A 520 -20.21 18.46 12.42
C THR A 520 -19.37 18.01 11.23
N GLY A 521 -18.07 17.80 11.46
CA GLY A 521 -17.13 17.33 10.43
C GLY A 521 -17.37 15.86 10.11
N GLY A 522 -17.10 15.43 8.87
CA GLY A 522 -17.26 14.04 8.43
C GLY A 522 -16.12 13.15 8.90
N ALA A 523 -16.39 11.90 9.28
CA ALA A 523 -15.35 10.94 9.68
C ALA A 523 -14.40 10.61 8.52
N GLY A 524 -13.11 10.46 8.84
CA GLY A 524 -12.12 9.95 7.89
C GLY A 524 -12.35 8.47 7.56
N GLY A 525 -12.16 8.09 6.30
CA GLY A 525 -12.36 6.72 5.84
C GLY A 525 -11.40 5.73 6.51
N ALA A 526 -11.94 4.72 7.19
CA ALA A 526 -11.14 3.67 7.81
C ALA A 526 -10.66 2.63 6.77
N VAL A 527 -9.54 1.98 7.06
CA VAL A 527 -8.92 0.95 6.21
C VAL A 527 -8.60 -0.28 7.05
N ASN A 528 -8.99 -1.45 6.56
CA ASN A 528 -8.58 -2.74 7.11
C ASN A 528 -8.09 -3.65 5.99
N LEU A 529 -6.86 -4.13 6.11
CA LEU A 529 -6.23 -5.10 5.23
C LEU A 529 -5.89 -6.35 6.04
N VAL A 530 -6.42 -7.50 5.61
CA VAL A 530 -6.09 -8.83 6.16
C VAL A 530 -5.72 -9.72 4.98
N ASP A 531 -4.56 -10.37 5.05
CA ASP A 531 -4.00 -11.32 4.06
C ASP A 531 -4.17 -10.86 2.60
N SER A 532 -4.03 -9.55 2.38
CA SER A 532 -4.45 -8.89 1.14
C SER A 532 -3.39 -8.97 0.03
N VAL A 533 -2.23 -9.53 0.36
CA VAL A 533 -1.18 -9.93 -0.57
C VAL A 533 -0.88 -11.41 -0.41
N SER A 534 -0.68 -12.11 -1.53
CA SER A 534 -0.26 -13.51 -1.55
C SER A 534 0.70 -13.79 -2.70
N GLY A 535 1.51 -14.83 -2.59
CA GLY A 535 2.32 -15.27 -3.72
C GLY A 535 3.09 -16.57 -3.49
N SER A 536 3.70 -17.07 -4.56
CA SER A 536 4.50 -18.31 -4.54
C SER A 536 5.59 -18.30 -5.62
N THR A 537 6.80 -18.70 -5.25
CA THR A 537 7.92 -18.99 -6.18
C THR A 537 8.96 -19.86 -5.48
N THR A 538 9.92 -20.41 -6.22
CA THR A 538 11.17 -20.98 -5.66
C THR A 538 12.35 -19.99 -5.63
N GLY A 539 12.15 -18.78 -6.14
CA GLY A 539 13.08 -17.65 -6.00
C GLY A 539 12.66 -16.68 -4.89
N ASP A 540 12.97 -15.40 -5.07
CA ASP A 540 12.68 -14.36 -4.07
C ASP A 540 11.21 -13.89 -4.10
N LEU A 541 10.53 -13.97 -2.96
CA LEU A 541 9.16 -13.51 -2.74
C LEU A 541 9.15 -12.23 -1.88
N PHE A 542 8.75 -11.12 -2.51
CA PHE A 542 8.59 -9.81 -1.86
C PHE A 542 7.11 -9.45 -1.76
N MET A 543 6.64 -9.12 -0.55
CA MET A 543 5.23 -8.80 -0.28
C MET A 543 5.08 -7.49 0.48
N SER A 544 4.08 -6.67 0.15
CA SER A 544 3.85 -5.39 0.81
C SER A 544 2.37 -5.06 1.01
N GLN A 545 1.99 -4.55 2.18
CA GLN A 545 0.60 -4.33 2.56
C GLN A 545 0.47 -3.03 3.37
N THR A 546 -0.04 -1.98 2.75
CA THR A 546 -0.04 -0.61 3.29
C THR A 546 -1.47 -0.10 3.48
N ALA A 547 -1.88 0.07 4.73
CA ALA A 547 -3.16 0.69 5.11
C ALA A 547 -2.95 2.14 5.57
N ILE A 548 -3.71 3.09 5.02
CA ILE A 548 -3.63 4.51 5.39
C ILE A 548 -5.05 5.03 5.65
N GLY A 549 -5.33 5.49 6.86
CA GLY A 549 -6.62 6.08 7.23
C GLY A 549 -6.81 7.47 6.61
N GLY A 550 -8.04 7.80 6.23
CA GLY A 550 -8.38 9.14 5.72
C GLY A 550 -8.42 10.19 6.82
N GLU A 551 -8.15 11.46 6.48
CA GLU A 551 -8.21 12.58 7.43
C GLU A 551 -9.64 12.89 7.89
N GLY A 552 -9.80 13.33 9.15
CA GLY A 552 -11.07 13.76 9.72
C GLY A 552 -11.51 15.15 9.21
N GLY A 553 -12.82 15.35 9.07
CA GLY A 553 -13.41 16.60 8.62
C GLY A 553 -13.30 17.73 9.64
N ALA A 554 -12.92 18.92 9.18
CA ALA A 554 -12.93 20.15 9.98
C ALA A 554 -14.37 20.62 10.30
N SER A 555 -14.57 21.41 11.36
CA SER A 555 -15.89 21.93 11.78
C SER A 555 -15.76 23.05 12.80
N ASP A 556 -16.74 23.95 12.87
CA ASP A 556 -16.91 24.97 13.93
C ASP A 556 -17.87 24.54 15.06
N ALA A 557 -18.23 23.25 15.12
CA ALA A 557 -19.05 22.64 16.18
C ALA A 557 -18.37 21.42 16.82
N LEU A 558 -18.06 20.41 16.00
CA LEU A 558 -17.32 19.20 16.40
C LEU A 558 -16.58 18.68 15.17
N ALA A 559 -15.25 18.76 15.19
CA ALA A 559 -14.41 18.17 14.17
C ALA A 559 -14.32 16.66 14.35
N ALA A 560 -14.17 15.92 13.25
CA ALA A 560 -14.23 14.47 13.25
C ALA A 560 -12.87 13.82 13.50
N ASP A 561 -12.90 12.58 13.97
CA ASP A 561 -11.71 11.75 14.10
C ASP A 561 -11.18 11.31 12.72
N GLY A 562 -9.87 11.09 12.66
CA GLY A 562 -9.20 10.45 11.53
C GLY A 562 -9.51 8.96 11.45
N GLY A 563 -9.55 8.41 10.23
CA GLY A 563 -9.81 7.01 9.99
C GLY A 563 -8.74 6.10 10.61
N ALA A 564 -9.15 5.00 11.22
CA ALA A 564 -8.23 3.98 11.70
C ALA A 564 -7.66 3.15 10.52
N ALA A 565 -6.45 2.60 10.71
CA ALA A 565 -5.78 1.73 9.75
C ALA A 565 -5.32 0.43 10.42
N SER A 566 -5.67 -0.72 9.83
CA SER A 566 -5.11 -2.02 10.21
C SER A 566 -4.55 -2.77 9.00
N SER A 567 -3.39 -3.40 9.17
CA SER A 567 -2.69 -4.16 8.12
C SER A 567 -2.10 -5.44 8.71
N HIS A 568 -2.74 -6.59 8.43
CA HIS A 568 -2.41 -7.91 8.97
C HIS A 568 -2.04 -8.87 7.84
N LEU A 569 -0.91 -9.58 7.99
CA LEU A 569 -0.42 -10.60 7.05
C LEU A 569 0.05 -11.87 7.77
N THR A 570 -0.55 -13.00 7.42
CA THR A 570 -0.13 -14.34 7.84
C THR A 570 0.35 -15.13 6.62
N LEU A 571 1.52 -15.79 6.69
CA LEU A 571 2.00 -16.64 5.61
C LEU A 571 2.76 -17.88 6.11
N THR A 572 2.38 -19.03 5.57
CA THR A 572 3.23 -20.24 5.59
C THR A 572 3.81 -20.44 4.19
N ASP A 573 5.12 -20.22 4.05
CA ASP A 573 5.90 -20.49 2.85
C ASP A 573 6.57 -21.89 2.91
N SER A 574 6.73 -22.48 1.73
CA SER A 574 7.40 -23.77 1.52
C SER A 574 8.19 -23.83 0.21
N GLY A 575 8.46 -22.68 -0.42
CA GLY A 575 9.20 -22.61 -1.69
C GLY A 575 10.28 -21.53 -1.78
N ALA A 576 10.09 -20.34 -1.18
CA ALA A 576 10.93 -19.18 -1.49
C ALA A 576 12.37 -19.28 -0.93
N SER A 577 13.37 -18.88 -1.72
CA SER A 577 14.76 -18.73 -1.27
C SER A 577 14.97 -17.51 -0.37
N LEU A 578 14.14 -16.50 -0.55
CA LEU A 578 14.09 -15.27 0.22
C LEU A 578 12.62 -14.88 0.35
N LEU A 579 12.11 -14.80 1.58
CA LEU A 579 10.78 -14.28 1.88
C LEU A 579 10.95 -12.94 2.60
N ARG A 580 10.52 -11.84 1.99
CA ARG A 580 10.50 -10.52 2.63
C ARG A 580 9.12 -9.88 2.59
N THR A 581 8.64 -9.45 3.74
CA THR A 581 7.37 -8.73 3.89
C THR A 581 7.57 -7.34 4.49
N ASN A 582 6.77 -6.37 4.07
CA ASN A 582 6.69 -5.03 4.66
C ASN A 582 5.22 -4.62 4.84
N VAL A 583 4.77 -4.54 6.08
CA VAL A 583 3.37 -4.33 6.44
C VAL A 583 3.25 -3.06 7.25
N VAL A 584 2.45 -2.12 6.76
CA VAL A 584 2.37 -0.74 7.24
C VAL A 584 0.92 -0.36 7.54
N ALA A 585 0.68 0.29 8.67
CA ALA A 585 -0.57 0.97 8.97
C ALA A 585 -0.28 2.41 9.43
N GLU A 586 -0.90 3.40 8.79
CA GLU A 586 -0.82 4.81 9.17
C GLU A 586 -2.24 5.35 9.43
N GLY A 587 -2.54 5.76 10.66
CA GLY A 587 -3.85 6.32 11.03
C GLY A 587 -4.03 7.74 10.49
N GLY A 588 -5.26 8.08 10.09
CA GLY A 588 -5.59 9.40 9.56
C GLY A 588 -5.48 10.51 10.61
N THR A 589 -5.18 11.72 10.18
CA THR A 589 -5.17 12.90 11.07
C THR A 589 -6.58 13.26 11.55
N GLY A 590 -6.70 13.81 12.76
CA GLY A 590 -7.95 14.37 13.25
C GLY A 590 -8.32 15.68 12.56
N GLY A 591 -9.62 15.95 12.43
CA GLY A 591 -10.14 17.17 11.80
C GLY A 591 -9.91 18.43 12.64
N ARG A 592 -9.78 19.58 11.98
CA ARG A 592 -9.58 20.88 12.64
C ARG A 592 -10.88 21.44 13.23
N GLY A 593 -10.91 21.66 14.55
CA GLY A 593 -12.02 22.32 15.25
C GLY A 593 -11.85 23.84 15.27
N ILE A 594 -12.69 24.60 14.58
CA ILE A 594 -12.58 26.06 14.50
C ILE A 594 -13.24 26.69 15.73
N GLY A 595 -12.43 27.14 16.69
CA GLY A 595 -12.93 27.64 17.99
C GLY A 595 -13.60 26.57 18.88
N VAL A 596 -13.46 25.29 18.53
CA VAL A 596 -14.02 24.12 19.20
C VAL A 596 -12.96 23.01 19.30
N ALA A 597 -13.31 21.87 19.92
CA ALA A 597 -12.39 20.75 20.02
C ALA A 597 -11.99 20.19 18.63
N GLY A 598 -10.69 20.03 18.40
CA GLY A 598 -10.17 19.27 17.26
C GLY A 598 -10.39 17.76 17.43
N GLY A 599 -10.55 17.05 16.31
CA GLY A 599 -10.78 15.60 16.31
C GLY A 599 -9.55 14.80 16.76
N GLY A 600 -9.77 13.54 17.17
CA GLY A 600 -8.73 12.58 17.50
C GLY A 600 -8.02 12.04 16.25
N GLY A 601 -6.76 11.64 16.40
CA GLY A 601 -6.04 10.90 15.37
C GLY A 601 -6.45 9.44 15.31
N GLY A 602 -6.52 8.87 14.11
CA GLY A 602 -6.85 7.47 13.89
C GLY A 602 -5.79 6.52 14.46
N ASN A 603 -6.24 5.38 15.01
CA ASN A 603 -5.32 4.33 15.48
C ASN A 603 -4.68 3.56 14.31
N ALA A 604 -3.50 3.01 14.54
CA ALA A 604 -2.80 2.12 13.60
C ALA A 604 -2.44 0.77 14.25
N ASP A 605 -2.66 -0.31 13.51
CA ASP A 605 -2.36 -1.68 13.96
C ASP A 605 -1.72 -2.50 12.84
N THR A 606 -0.53 -3.08 13.10
CA THR A 606 0.13 -4.00 12.17
C THR A 606 0.47 -5.34 12.80
N MET A 607 0.19 -6.42 12.08
CA MET A 607 0.59 -7.77 12.46
C MET A 607 1.21 -8.49 11.26
N VAL A 608 2.35 -9.12 11.49
CA VAL A 608 2.99 -10.03 10.53
C VAL A 608 3.30 -11.34 11.27
N ASP A 609 2.91 -12.47 10.71
CA ASP A 609 3.28 -13.80 11.20
C ASP A 609 3.73 -14.69 10.03
N LEU A 610 5.03 -14.97 9.97
CA LEU A 610 5.67 -15.73 8.89
C LEU A 610 6.21 -17.06 9.42
N THR A 611 5.89 -18.14 8.72
CA THR A 611 6.57 -19.43 8.84
C THR A 611 7.14 -19.82 7.49
N SER A 612 8.43 -20.13 7.37
CA SER A 612 8.99 -20.80 6.19
C SER A 612 9.64 -22.13 6.56
N THR A 613 9.26 -23.18 5.83
CA THR A 613 9.84 -24.54 5.99
C THR A 613 11.05 -24.78 5.09
N VAL A 614 11.56 -23.74 4.40
CA VAL A 614 12.62 -23.88 3.38
C VAL A 614 14.01 -23.80 4.03
N ALA A 615 14.79 -24.87 3.90
CA ALA A 615 16.16 -24.92 4.39
C ALA A 615 17.07 -23.94 3.63
N GLY A 616 17.83 -23.11 4.36
CA GLY A 616 18.68 -22.06 3.79
C GLY A 616 17.93 -20.80 3.31
N ALA A 617 16.63 -20.69 3.56
CA ALA A 617 15.87 -19.48 3.24
C ALA A 617 16.10 -18.37 4.27
N HIS A 618 16.21 -17.14 3.77
CA HIS A 618 16.21 -15.94 4.59
C HIS A 618 14.80 -15.36 4.67
N VAL A 619 14.30 -15.16 5.89
CA VAL A 619 12.94 -14.65 6.14
C VAL A 619 13.01 -13.31 6.88
N THR A 620 12.36 -12.28 6.32
CA THR A 620 12.37 -10.90 6.81
C THR A 620 10.95 -10.36 7.00
N ALA A 621 10.58 -9.95 8.21
CA ALA A 621 9.34 -9.23 8.50
C ALA A 621 9.61 -7.80 8.98
N ASP A 622 9.15 -6.81 8.23
CA ASP A 622 9.02 -5.41 8.67
C ASP A 622 7.54 -5.11 9.00
N SER A 623 7.24 -4.69 10.24
CA SER A 623 5.90 -4.33 10.74
C SER A 623 5.90 -2.91 11.29
N ILE A 624 5.11 -1.99 10.71
CA ILE A 624 5.22 -0.55 10.97
C ILE A 624 3.85 0.09 11.20
N ALA A 625 3.53 0.42 12.46
CA ALA A 625 2.30 1.12 12.83
C ALA A 625 2.57 2.58 13.23
N ARG A 626 1.76 3.52 12.72
CA ARG A 626 1.86 4.95 13.01
C ARG A 626 0.49 5.56 13.27
N GLY A 627 0.22 5.96 14.50
CA GLY A 627 -1.03 6.61 14.85
C GLY A 627 -1.13 8.02 14.25
N GLY A 628 -2.33 8.43 13.89
CA GLY A 628 -2.60 9.74 13.30
C GLY A 628 -2.41 10.89 14.29
N GLY A 629 -2.00 12.06 13.81
CA GLY A 629 -1.92 13.28 14.62
C GLY A 629 -3.31 13.82 14.99
N SER A 630 -3.42 14.49 16.13
CA SER A 630 -4.67 15.15 16.53
C SER A 630 -5.01 16.38 15.66
N GLY A 631 -6.29 16.74 15.60
CA GLY A 631 -6.78 17.95 14.94
C GLY A 631 -6.19 19.25 15.50
N PRO A 632 -5.78 20.22 14.65
CA PRO A 632 -4.98 21.37 15.06
C PRO A 632 -5.81 22.57 15.55
N GLU A 633 -6.35 22.50 16.77
CA GLU A 633 -6.83 23.68 17.51
C GLU A 633 -6.85 23.44 19.05
N TYR A 634 -7.53 24.31 19.83
CA TYR A 634 -7.69 24.20 21.29
C TYR A 634 -9.19 24.18 21.67
N PRO A 635 -9.66 23.20 22.48
CA PRO A 635 -8.95 21.99 22.90
C PRO A 635 -8.55 21.11 21.71
N SER A 636 -7.52 20.29 21.86
CA SER A 636 -7.12 19.33 20.82
C SER A 636 -7.62 17.93 21.16
N GLY A 637 -7.91 17.13 20.14
CA GLY A 637 -8.11 15.69 20.31
C GLY A 637 -6.82 14.99 20.74
N MET A 638 -6.91 13.71 21.10
CA MET A 638 -5.73 12.90 21.39
C MET A 638 -5.07 12.40 20.09
N GLY A 639 -3.76 12.15 20.14
CA GLY A 639 -3.08 11.43 19.06
C GLY A 639 -3.46 9.94 19.04
N GLY A 640 -3.57 9.36 17.84
CA GLY A 640 -3.93 7.95 17.66
C GLY A 640 -2.85 7.00 18.19
N SER A 641 -3.24 5.85 18.74
CA SER A 641 -2.29 4.85 19.23
C SER A 641 -1.75 3.96 18.11
N ALA A 642 -0.58 3.34 18.34
CA ALA A 642 0.09 2.45 17.40
C ALA A 642 0.49 1.12 18.03
N LEU A 643 0.11 0.01 17.40
CA LEU A 643 0.50 -1.35 17.77
C LEU A 643 1.19 -2.02 16.58
N ALA A 644 2.43 -2.48 16.75
CA ALA A 644 3.19 -3.20 15.72
C ALA A 644 3.64 -4.57 16.24
N ARG A 645 3.35 -5.62 15.47
CA ARG A 645 3.72 -7.01 15.78
C ARG A 645 4.37 -7.67 14.58
N ALA A 646 5.49 -8.35 14.80
CA ALA A 646 6.15 -9.20 13.82
C ALA A 646 6.58 -10.52 14.50
N SER A 647 6.29 -11.62 13.83
CA SER A 647 6.63 -12.99 14.22
C SER A 647 7.23 -13.69 13.01
N VAL A 648 8.39 -14.32 13.18
CA VAL A 648 9.10 -15.05 12.13
C VAL A 648 9.63 -16.37 12.67
N SER A 649 9.23 -17.47 12.05
CA SER A 649 9.76 -18.82 12.24
C SER A 649 10.37 -19.31 10.93
N ALA A 650 11.68 -19.58 10.92
CA ALA A 650 12.41 -19.97 9.72
C ALA A 650 13.36 -21.13 9.97
N ALA A 651 13.59 -21.98 8.96
CA ALA A 651 14.51 -23.11 9.10
C ALA A 651 15.99 -22.71 9.26
N ASP A 652 16.43 -21.58 8.69
CA ASP A 652 17.84 -21.13 8.72
C ASP A 652 18.06 -19.69 9.20
N GLN A 653 17.31 -18.71 8.68
CA GLN A 653 17.51 -17.29 9.04
C GLN A 653 16.18 -16.56 9.24
N ALA A 654 15.95 -16.06 10.46
CA ALA A 654 14.77 -15.29 10.85
C ALA A 654 15.15 -13.85 11.25
N TYR A 655 14.62 -12.86 10.55
CA TYR A 655 14.72 -11.44 10.89
C TYR A 655 13.31 -10.85 11.09
N SER A 656 13.08 -10.28 12.27
CA SER A 656 11.82 -9.64 12.65
C SER A 656 12.07 -8.22 13.15
N ASN A 657 11.28 -7.26 12.67
CA ASN A 657 11.37 -5.84 12.99
C ASN A 657 9.97 -5.25 13.20
N SER A 658 9.74 -4.61 14.35
CA SER A 658 8.47 -3.96 14.70
C SER A 658 8.68 -2.51 15.15
N ILE A 659 8.00 -1.58 14.49
CA ILE A 659 8.11 -0.14 14.73
C ILE A 659 6.72 0.44 14.99
N ALA A 660 6.44 0.84 16.23
CA ALA A 660 5.22 1.52 16.62
C ALA A 660 5.49 2.99 16.95
N ARG A 661 4.73 3.92 16.35
CA ARG A 661 4.83 5.36 16.60
C ARG A 661 3.46 5.96 16.92
N GLY A 662 3.24 6.36 18.16
CA GLY A 662 2.01 7.04 18.56
C GLY A 662 1.87 8.40 17.86
N GLY A 663 0.65 8.77 17.53
CA GLY A 663 0.33 10.04 16.89
C GLY A 663 0.56 11.23 17.80
N ALA A 664 1.05 12.34 17.25
CA ALA A 664 1.34 13.54 18.02
C ALA A 664 0.07 14.31 18.41
N GLY A 665 0.00 14.76 19.68
CA GLY A 665 -0.93 15.79 20.10
C GLY A 665 -0.47 17.19 19.64
N TYR A 666 -1.43 18.04 19.28
CA TYR A 666 -1.16 19.36 18.70
C TYR A 666 -0.39 20.28 19.66
N ASN A 667 0.64 20.96 19.15
CA ASN A 667 1.39 22.04 19.83
C ASN A 667 1.83 21.79 21.29
N ASN A 668 1.98 20.54 21.72
CA ASN A 668 2.22 20.16 23.13
C ASN A 668 1.06 20.56 24.07
N GLN A 669 -0.19 20.41 23.61
CA GLN A 669 -1.42 20.82 24.31
C GLN A 669 -2.37 19.66 24.64
N ALA A 670 -2.18 18.50 24.01
CA ALA A 670 -2.96 17.28 24.25
C ALA A 670 -2.07 16.04 24.31
N PRO A 671 -2.52 14.96 24.99
CA PRO A 671 -1.82 13.68 24.99
C PRO A 671 -1.61 13.12 23.57
N GLY A 672 -0.39 12.68 23.29
CA GLY A 672 -0.16 11.83 22.12
C GLY A 672 -0.63 10.39 22.33
N GLY A 673 -0.53 9.58 21.29
CA GLY A 673 -0.95 8.18 21.32
C GLY A 673 0.05 7.24 21.99
N ARG A 674 -0.45 6.11 22.52
CA ARG A 674 0.35 5.01 23.07
C ARG A 674 1.07 4.26 21.94
N ALA A 675 2.24 3.68 22.24
CA ALA A 675 3.01 2.88 21.28
C ALA A 675 3.41 1.51 21.86
N GLU A 676 3.14 0.44 21.12
CA GLU A 676 3.47 -0.94 21.51
C GLU A 676 4.12 -1.69 20.34
N ALA A 677 5.35 -2.18 20.52
CA ALA A 677 6.09 -2.93 19.51
C ALA A 677 6.51 -4.32 20.04
N HIS A 678 6.16 -5.38 19.32
CA HIS A 678 6.45 -6.77 19.69
C HIS A 678 7.11 -7.51 18.53
N SER A 679 8.37 -7.92 18.68
CA SER A 679 9.13 -8.62 17.64
C SER A 679 9.59 -9.99 18.12
N PHE A 680 9.29 -11.04 17.36
CA PHE A 680 9.68 -12.42 17.64
C PHE A 680 10.37 -13.04 16.42
N ALA A 681 11.56 -13.61 16.63
CA ALA A 681 12.28 -14.36 15.60
C ALA A 681 12.76 -15.70 16.15
N GLN A 682 12.50 -16.80 15.44
CA GLN A 682 12.95 -18.14 15.79
C GLN A 682 13.58 -18.85 14.58
N SER A 683 14.76 -19.44 14.77
CA SER A 683 15.39 -20.31 13.78
C SER A 683 16.34 -21.33 14.39
N ALA A 684 16.66 -22.40 13.64
CA ALA A 684 17.76 -23.31 13.97
C ALA A 684 19.14 -22.74 13.61
N GLY A 685 19.19 -21.75 12.71
CA GLY A 685 20.37 -20.93 12.42
C GLY A 685 20.30 -19.60 13.16
N ILE A 686 20.23 -18.50 12.42
CA ILE A 686 20.33 -17.12 12.92
C ILE A 686 18.92 -16.57 13.26
N ALA A 687 18.78 -15.88 14.39
CA ALA A 687 17.57 -15.18 14.77
C ALA A 687 17.86 -13.73 15.19
N GLN A 688 17.13 -12.77 14.61
CA GLN A 688 17.27 -11.34 14.92
C GLN A 688 15.90 -10.70 15.13
N ALA A 689 15.70 -10.06 16.28
CA ALA A 689 14.42 -9.44 16.66
C ALA A 689 14.63 -8.00 17.15
N TYR A 690 14.02 -7.04 16.48
CA TYR A 690 14.10 -5.62 16.81
C TYR A 690 12.72 -5.02 17.06
N ALA A 691 12.53 -4.36 18.21
CA ALA A 691 11.29 -3.69 18.57
C ALA A 691 11.55 -2.23 18.95
N SER A 692 10.81 -1.29 18.34
CA SER A 692 10.93 0.14 18.59
C SER A 692 9.55 0.76 18.82
N ALA A 693 9.32 1.30 20.01
CA ALA A 693 8.07 1.96 20.38
C ALA A 693 8.35 3.42 20.79
N THR A 694 7.75 4.36 20.07
CA THR A 694 7.83 5.80 20.39
C THR A 694 6.41 6.34 20.56
N SER A 695 6.02 6.67 21.79
CA SER A 695 4.74 7.34 22.04
C SER A 695 4.69 8.71 21.35
N GLY A 696 3.49 9.18 21.04
CA GLY A 696 3.32 10.49 20.41
C GLY A 696 3.44 11.64 21.40
N GLY A 697 3.76 12.84 20.90
CA GLY A 697 3.85 14.07 21.69
C GLY A 697 5.25 14.39 22.20
N SER A 698 5.35 15.36 23.11
CA SER A 698 6.60 15.84 23.71
C SER A 698 6.71 15.46 25.20
N ALA A 699 7.86 15.73 25.82
CA ALA A 699 8.30 15.19 27.12
C ALA A 699 7.34 15.39 28.33
N TRP A 700 6.32 16.25 28.23
CA TRP A 700 5.31 16.49 29.28
C TRP A 700 3.90 15.99 28.92
N MET A 701 3.67 15.53 27.69
CA MET A 701 2.38 15.01 27.18
C MET A 701 2.54 13.75 26.32
N GLN A 702 3.67 13.05 26.48
CA GLN A 702 3.87 11.73 25.90
C GLN A 702 3.01 10.68 26.61
N ASN A 703 2.72 9.61 25.90
CA ASN A 703 1.96 8.47 26.42
C ASN A 703 2.92 7.37 26.91
N ASP A 704 2.39 6.20 27.23
CA ASP A 704 3.19 5.00 27.50
C ASP A 704 3.81 4.45 26.20
N ALA A 705 5.01 3.88 26.31
CA ALA A 705 5.69 3.15 25.24
C ALA A 705 6.21 1.80 25.75
N VAL A 706 5.90 0.72 25.01
CA VAL A 706 6.32 -0.65 25.35
C VAL A 706 7.02 -1.28 24.15
N ALA A 707 8.26 -1.73 24.31
CA ALA A 707 9.01 -2.45 23.28
C ALA A 707 9.45 -3.81 23.81
N VAL A 708 9.07 -4.89 23.13
CA VAL A 708 9.46 -6.27 23.48
C VAL A 708 10.06 -6.96 22.28
N SER A 709 11.29 -7.46 22.40
CA SER A 709 11.92 -8.30 21.38
C SER A 709 12.43 -9.63 21.92
N GLU A 710 12.31 -10.67 21.10
CA GLU A 710 12.63 -12.04 21.45
C GLU A 710 13.25 -12.77 20.26
N ALA A 711 14.52 -13.19 20.38
CA ALA A 711 15.27 -13.88 19.34
C ALA A 711 15.73 -15.25 19.83
N ARG A 712 15.29 -16.33 19.16
CA ARG A 712 15.63 -17.72 19.48
C ARG A 712 16.39 -18.35 18.31
N GLY A 713 17.72 -18.23 18.33
CA GLY A 713 18.61 -18.92 17.40
C GLY A 713 18.89 -20.35 17.86
N GLY A 714 19.50 -21.13 16.96
CA GLY A 714 20.08 -22.43 17.29
C GLY A 714 21.60 -22.32 17.29
N PHE A 715 22.26 -22.93 16.30
CA PHE A 715 23.72 -22.86 16.14
C PHE A 715 24.20 -21.56 15.47
N GLY A 716 23.29 -20.73 14.97
CA GLY A 716 23.57 -19.38 14.48
C GLY A 716 23.35 -18.31 15.56
N SER A 717 23.74 -17.07 15.26
CA SER A 717 23.67 -15.99 16.25
C SER A 717 22.24 -15.56 16.59
N ALA A 718 22.03 -15.17 17.85
CA ALA A 718 20.78 -14.62 18.35
C ALA A 718 20.99 -13.17 18.81
N SER A 719 20.17 -12.25 18.29
CA SER A 719 20.24 -10.82 18.64
C SER A 719 18.85 -10.25 18.89
N ALA A 720 18.64 -9.71 20.10
CA ALA A 720 17.41 -9.02 20.45
C ALA A 720 17.69 -7.56 20.83
N GLY A 721 16.99 -6.62 20.19
CA GLY A 721 17.07 -5.18 20.51
C GLY A 721 15.70 -4.60 20.81
N ALA A 722 15.53 -3.86 21.91
CA ALA A 722 14.27 -3.22 22.28
C ALA A 722 14.47 -1.75 22.68
N THR A 723 13.74 -0.83 22.04
CA THR A 723 13.83 0.61 22.32
C THR A 723 12.46 1.22 22.59
N ALA A 724 12.23 1.73 23.80
CA ALA A 724 10.99 2.41 24.18
C ALA A 724 11.22 3.92 24.44
N THR A 725 10.25 4.77 24.08
CA THR A 725 10.32 6.22 24.33
C THR A 725 8.94 6.82 24.62
N GLY A 726 8.74 7.34 25.83
CA GLY A 726 7.48 7.94 26.27
C GLY A 726 7.51 8.39 27.73
N THR A 727 6.40 8.88 28.27
CA THR A 727 6.35 9.33 29.68
C THR A 727 6.69 8.17 30.62
N LYS A 728 6.11 6.99 30.37
CA LYS A 728 6.56 5.71 30.89
C LYS A 728 7.04 4.84 29.73
N ALA A 729 8.29 4.40 29.81
CA ALA A 729 8.95 3.63 28.76
C ALA A 729 9.45 2.29 29.33
N ASP A 730 8.88 1.18 28.85
CA ASP A 730 9.29 -0.18 29.24
C ASP A 730 9.88 -0.91 28.02
N ALA A 731 11.17 -1.20 28.06
CA ALA A 731 11.90 -1.94 27.03
C ALA A 731 12.36 -3.30 27.57
N THR A 732 12.11 -4.38 26.81
CA THR A 732 12.52 -5.74 27.17
C THR A 732 13.06 -6.48 25.95
N ALA A 733 14.31 -6.93 26.01
CA ALA A 733 14.94 -7.74 24.99
C ALA A 733 15.32 -9.11 25.57
N ARG A 734 15.12 -10.20 24.82
CA ARG A 734 15.51 -11.56 25.22
C ARG A 734 16.13 -12.35 24.08
N SER A 735 17.25 -13.03 24.33
CA SER A 735 17.92 -13.88 23.33
C SER A 735 18.22 -15.30 23.83
N TRP A 736 18.10 -16.28 22.93
CA TRP A 736 18.45 -17.68 23.15
C TRP A 736 19.31 -18.19 21.99
N ALA A 737 20.39 -18.91 22.27
CA ALA A 737 21.21 -19.60 21.26
C ALA A 737 21.89 -20.86 21.82
N HIS A 738 22.37 -21.75 20.97
CA HIS A 738 23.01 -23.01 21.37
C HIS A 738 24.54 -22.97 21.23
N GLY A 739 25.25 -23.39 22.26
CA GLY A 739 26.71 -23.52 22.30
C GLY A 739 27.45 -22.20 22.09
N ALA A 740 28.51 -22.26 21.28
CA ALA A 740 29.44 -21.17 21.02
C ALA A 740 28.87 -20.02 20.15
N ALA A 741 27.56 -20.00 19.90
CA ALA A 741 26.90 -18.98 19.12
C ALA A 741 26.86 -17.62 19.85
N SER A 742 27.06 -16.53 19.10
CA SER A 742 26.92 -15.17 19.63
C SER A 742 25.46 -14.88 19.99
N ASN A 743 25.21 -14.46 21.23
CA ASN A 743 23.88 -14.43 21.83
C ASN A 743 23.73 -13.19 22.74
N ASN A 744 23.10 -12.14 22.23
CA ASN A 744 23.05 -10.83 22.89
C ASN A 744 21.63 -10.24 22.89
N ALA A 745 21.20 -9.76 24.06
CA ALA A 745 20.00 -8.93 24.21
C ALA A 745 20.36 -7.53 24.72
N ALA A 746 19.72 -6.50 24.16
CA ALA A 746 19.92 -5.11 24.55
C ALA A 746 18.59 -4.34 24.59
N ALA A 747 18.32 -3.67 25.70
CA ALA A 747 17.12 -2.87 25.90
C ALA A 747 17.47 -1.42 26.30
N GLY A 748 16.76 -0.44 25.75
CA GLY A 748 16.90 0.97 26.08
C GLY A 748 15.55 1.66 26.21
N ALA A 749 15.35 2.41 27.30
CA ALA A 749 14.10 3.10 27.59
C ALA A 749 14.36 4.58 27.92
N THR A 750 13.63 5.48 27.26
CA THR A 750 13.79 6.94 27.38
C THR A 750 12.47 7.56 27.85
N GLY A 751 12.46 8.33 28.95
CA GLY A 751 11.21 8.79 29.56
C GLY A 751 11.31 9.41 30.95
N GLN A 752 10.16 9.75 31.54
CA GLN A 752 10.10 10.22 32.94
C GLN A 752 10.18 9.07 33.94
N ILE A 753 9.67 7.89 33.56
CA ILE A 753 9.81 6.61 34.25
C ILE A 753 10.30 5.60 33.22
N THR A 754 11.50 5.05 33.41
CA THR A 754 12.08 4.08 32.46
C THR A 754 12.33 2.72 33.11
N THR A 755 12.04 1.64 32.39
CA THR A 755 12.52 0.29 32.69
C THR A 755 13.22 -0.27 31.46
N ALA A 756 14.49 -0.66 31.60
CA ALA A 756 15.18 -1.50 30.63
C ALA A 756 15.40 -2.88 31.23
N THR A 757 15.20 -3.94 30.45
CA THR A 757 15.44 -5.33 30.87
C THR A 757 16.01 -6.14 29.72
N ALA A 758 17.16 -6.75 29.92
CA ALA A 758 17.80 -7.66 28.98
C ALA A 758 17.97 -9.04 29.63
N GLN A 759 17.83 -10.09 28.83
CA GLN A 759 18.09 -11.47 29.25
C GLN A 759 18.68 -12.26 28.09
N SER A 760 19.78 -12.98 28.32
CA SER A 760 20.38 -13.88 27.33
C SER A 760 20.51 -15.28 27.94
N THR A 761 20.19 -16.33 27.20
CA THR A 761 20.27 -17.72 27.67
C THR A 761 20.95 -18.60 26.63
N SER A 762 21.83 -19.50 27.02
CA SER A 762 22.43 -20.48 26.11
C SER A 762 22.59 -21.84 26.74
N ASP A 763 22.29 -22.89 25.97
CA ASP A 763 22.50 -24.29 26.32
C ASP A 763 23.56 -24.94 25.43
N GLY A 764 24.31 -25.92 25.95
CA GLY A 764 25.35 -26.63 25.21
C GLY A 764 26.14 -27.58 26.12
N ASP A 765 26.67 -28.68 25.58
CA ASP A 765 27.53 -29.65 26.30
C ASP A 765 27.04 -30.11 27.70
N GLY A 766 25.73 -30.11 27.93
CA GLY A 766 25.10 -30.48 29.21
C GLY A 766 25.07 -29.35 30.27
N MET A 767 25.43 -28.13 29.88
CA MET A 767 25.28 -26.91 30.67
C MET A 767 24.19 -26.00 30.11
N LEU A 768 23.67 -25.11 30.96
CA LEU A 768 22.89 -23.94 30.56
C LEU A 768 23.39 -22.72 31.33
N VAL A 769 23.55 -21.59 30.66
CA VAL A 769 23.89 -20.29 31.26
C VAL A 769 22.80 -19.28 30.92
N SER A 770 22.39 -18.46 31.87
CA SER A 770 21.46 -17.34 31.63
C SER A 770 21.91 -16.09 32.37
N THR A 771 22.07 -15.00 31.64
CA THR A 771 22.34 -13.66 32.20
C THR A 771 21.10 -12.79 32.14
N TYR A 772 20.99 -11.90 33.13
CA TYR A 772 19.90 -10.95 33.30
C TYR A 772 20.48 -9.59 33.70
N ALA A 773 19.94 -8.53 33.14
CA ALA A 773 20.25 -7.15 33.54
C ALA A 773 18.98 -6.29 33.52
N ARG A 774 18.81 -5.47 34.55
CA ARG A 774 17.70 -4.54 34.67
C ARG A 774 18.16 -3.20 35.22
N ALA A 775 17.78 -2.13 34.54
CA ALA A 775 17.93 -0.76 35.01
C ALA A 775 16.56 -0.06 35.07
N LYS A 776 16.42 0.88 36.01
CA LYS A 776 15.25 1.74 36.16
C LYS A 776 15.71 3.18 36.39
N GLY A 777 15.23 4.13 35.61
CA GLY A 777 15.76 5.49 35.65
C GLY A 777 14.73 6.59 35.39
N ARG A 778 15.25 7.80 35.31
CA ARG A 778 14.63 8.98 34.68
C ARG A 778 15.52 9.38 33.52
N THR A 779 14.95 10.06 32.54
CA THR A 779 15.58 10.42 31.26
C THR A 779 15.92 9.20 30.38
N TYR A 780 16.78 8.29 30.86
CA TYR A 780 17.24 7.09 30.15
C TYR A 780 17.51 5.92 31.13
N ALA A 781 17.29 4.69 30.67
CA ALA A 781 17.86 3.48 31.25
C ALA A 781 18.24 2.48 30.14
N GLY A 782 19.39 1.83 30.27
CA GLY A 782 19.88 0.77 29.39
C GLY A 782 20.09 -0.56 30.13
N ALA A 783 19.90 -1.68 29.43
CA ALA A 783 20.24 -3.01 29.92
C ALA A 783 20.85 -3.84 28.79
N GLY A 784 21.91 -4.60 29.07
CA GLY A 784 22.55 -5.48 28.08
C GLY A 784 22.98 -6.82 28.68
N THR A 785 22.84 -7.90 27.92
CA THR A 785 23.22 -9.26 28.34
C THR A 785 23.86 -10.07 27.23
N SER A 786 24.80 -10.95 27.61
CA SER A 786 25.44 -11.95 26.76
C SER A 786 25.56 -13.28 27.52
N ALA A 787 25.32 -14.40 26.85
CA ALA A 787 25.36 -15.74 27.45
C ALA A 787 25.76 -16.80 26.41
N SER A 788 26.84 -17.55 26.60
CA SER A 788 27.27 -18.60 25.65
C SER A 788 27.90 -19.81 26.35
N VAL A 789 27.87 -20.98 25.71
CA VAL A 789 28.55 -22.21 26.19
C VAL A 789 29.65 -22.60 25.21
N GLY A 790 30.92 -22.52 25.64
CA GLY A 790 32.08 -22.81 24.78
C GLY A 790 32.38 -21.72 23.72
N GLY A 791 31.65 -20.60 23.74
CA GLY A 791 31.94 -19.43 22.93
C GLY A 791 33.12 -18.61 23.47
N ALA A 792 33.62 -17.69 22.66
CA ALA A 792 34.59 -16.69 23.13
C ALA A 792 33.95 -15.80 24.21
N TYR A 793 34.75 -15.35 25.17
CA TYR A 793 34.30 -14.38 26.16
C TYR A 793 34.03 -13.03 25.50
N SER A 794 32.81 -12.51 25.67
CA SER A 794 32.47 -11.16 25.23
C SER A 794 33.01 -10.16 26.26
N GLU A 795 34.26 -9.72 26.07
CA GLU A 795 34.96 -8.80 27.00
C GLU A 795 34.09 -7.61 27.43
N PRO A 796 34.08 -7.24 28.72
CA PRO A 796 33.20 -6.21 29.24
C PRO A 796 33.69 -4.81 28.84
N MET A 797 33.23 -4.31 27.70
CA MET A 797 33.47 -2.93 27.27
C MET A 797 32.66 -1.91 28.08
N TRP A 798 33.15 -1.65 29.29
CA TRP A 798 33.15 -0.30 29.86
C TRP A 798 34.01 0.65 28.99
N PRO A 799 33.81 1.98 29.08
CA PRO A 799 32.81 2.67 29.89
C PRO A 799 31.43 2.71 29.23
N MET A 800 30.38 2.70 30.05
CA MET A 800 29.03 3.02 29.58
C MET A 800 28.88 4.54 29.52
N GLU A 801 28.53 5.12 28.36
CA GLU A 801 28.27 6.57 28.26
C GLU A 801 26.91 6.98 28.87
N TYR A 802 26.03 6.02 29.16
CA TYR A 802 24.65 6.24 29.56
C TYR A 802 24.23 5.31 30.70
N SER A 803 23.27 5.77 31.51
CA SER A 803 22.75 5.05 32.68
C SER A 803 22.21 3.66 32.35
N GLY A 804 22.77 2.61 32.93
CA GLY A 804 22.34 1.23 32.67
C GLY A 804 23.07 0.14 33.47
N ALA A 805 22.75 -1.12 33.16
CA ALA A 805 23.33 -2.31 33.77
C ALA A 805 23.68 -3.38 32.72
N VAL A 806 24.73 -4.16 32.96
CA VAL A 806 25.16 -5.26 32.08
C VAL A 806 25.52 -6.53 32.85
N SER A 807 25.20 -7.68 32.27
CA SER A 807 25.61 -9.00 32.76
C SER A 807 26.07 -9.90 31.62
N PHE A 808 27.31 -10.36 31.68
CA PHE A 808 27.94 -11.20 30.66
C PHE A 808 28.44 -12.49 31.29
N ALA A 809 28.26 -13.62 30.61
CA ALA A 809 28.74 -14.92 31.09
C ALA A 809 29.05 -15.90 29.95
N THR A 810 30.13 -16.65 30.12
CA THR A 810 30.48 -17.80 29.29
C THR A 810 30.65 -19.03 30.18
N ALA A 811 29.84 -20.06 29.95
CA ALA A 811 30.05 -21.39 30.52
C ALA A 811 30.97 -22.23 29.61
N ALA A 812 31.68 -23.21 30.18
CA ALA A 812 32.75 -23.96 29.52
C ALA A 812 33.72 -23.07 28.69
N PRO A 813 34.24 -21.96 29.24
CA PRO A 813 35.06 -20.99 28.50
C PRO A 813 36.35 -21.62 27.95
N THR A 814 36.92 -21.04 26.89
CA THR A 814 38.17 -21.59 26.34
C THR A 814 39.33 -21.32 27.29
N ALA A 815 40.37 -22.17 27.21
CA ALA A 815 41.60 -21.96 27.99
C ALA A 815 42.29 -20.61 27.69
N GLY A 816 41.98 -19.98 26.54
CA GLY A 816 42.43 -18.62 26.23
C GLY A 816 41.71 -17.56 27.07
N ASP A 817 40.37 -17.63 27.12
CA ASP A 817 39.55 -16.70 27.90
C ASP A 817 39.86 -16.82 29.41
N VAL A 818 40.00 -18.05 29.90
CA VAL A 818 40.37 -18.35 31.30
C VAL A 818 41.76 -17.80 31.64
N ILE A 819 42.73 -17.87 30.71
CA ILE A 819 44.03 -17.22 30.93
C ILE A 819 43.89 -15.70 30.92
N GLY A 820 43.06 -15.12 30.06
CA GLY A 820 42.80 -13.68 30.02
C GLY A 820 42.34 -13.13 31.38
N VAL A 821 41.24 -13.67 31.90
CA VAL A 821 40.64 -13.24 33.19
C VAL A 821 41.58 -13.51 34.39
N LEU A 822 42.45 -14.52 34.32
CA LEU A 822 43.30 -14.92 35.46
C LEU A 822 44.78 -14.46 35.38
N THR A 823 45.21 -13.75 34.33
CA THR A 823 46.65 -13.43 34.13
C THR A 823 47.21 -12.53 35.23
N ASP A 824 46.44 -11.53 35.67
CA ASP A 824 46.86 -10.55 36.68
C ASP A 824 46.25 -10.83 38.07
N GLN A 825 45.66 -12.02 38.29
CA GLN A 825 44.88 -12.39 39.49
C GLN A 825 45.52 -13.60 40.22
N PRO A 826 46.66 -13.43 40.92
CA PRO A 826 47.46 -14.53 41.45
C PRO A 826 46.86 -15.34 42.62
N GLU A 827 46.03 -14.77 43.50
CA GLU A 827 45.28 -15.55 44.50
C GLU A 827 44.23 -16.42 43.79
N VAL A 828 43.41 -15.84 42.92
CA VAL A 828 42.34 -16.55 42.22
C VAL A 828 42.92 -17.66 41.33
N ALA A 829 43.96 -17.36 40.56
CA ALA A 829 44.67 -18.34 39.74
C ALA A 829 45.31 -19.46 40.59
N GLY A 830 45.76 -19.14 41.81
CA GLY A 830 46.33 -20.09 42.77
C GLY A 830 45.32 -21.08 43.36
N VAL A 831 44.04 -20.70 43.49
CA VAL A 831 42.98 -21.58 44.00
C VAL A 831 42.28 -22.35 42.89
N LEU A 832 41.94 -21.71 41.77
CA LEU A 832 41.23 -22.36 40.66
C LEU A 832 42.16 -23.21 39.79
N GLY A 833 43.24 -22.62 39.29
CA GLY A 833 44.05 -23.19 38.20
C GLY A 833 43.31 -23.24 36.85
N THR A 834 44.07 -23.20 35.75
CA THR A 834 43.57 -22.98 34.37
C THR A 834 42.72 -24.10 33.76
N GLY A 835 42.31 -25.11 34.53
CA GLY A 835 41.56 -26.28 34.05
C GLY A 835 40.37 -26.72 34.91
N SER A 836 39.97 -25.93 35.93
CA SER A 836 38.82 -26.24 36.81
C SER A 836 37.60 -25.35 36.61
N VAL A 837 37.72 -24.34 35.73
CA VAL A 837 36.75 -23.27 35.53
C VAL A 837 35.55 -23.77 34.71
N ILE A 838 34.37 -23.72 35.32
CA ILE A 838 33.07 -24.05 34.72
C ILE A 838 32.50 -22.83 33.97
N GLY A 839 32.78 -21.62 34.44
CA GLY A 839 32.30 -20.40 33.81
C GLY A 839 33.07 -19.16 34.24
N ILE A 840 33.03 -18.13 33.39
CA ILE A 840 33.53 -16.77 33.66
C ILE A 840 32.44 -15.77 33.33
N GLY A 841 32.53 -14.56 33.87
CA GLY A 841 31.59 -13.50 33.56
C GLY A 841 31.94 -12.16 34.16
N ALA A 842 31.12 -11.17 33.84
CA ALA A 842 31.17 -9.82 34.39
C ALA A 842 29.78 -9.35 34.80
N SER A 843 29.72 -8.45 35.77
CA SER A 843 28.53 -7.67 36.11
C SER A 843 28.92 -6.23 36.39
N ALA A 844 28.15 -5.29 35.85
CA ALA A 844 28.37 -3.87 36.12
C ALA A 844 27.09 -3.03 36.04
N ALA A 845 27.11 -1.90 36.74
CA ALA A 845 26.08 -0.88 36.72
C ALA A 845 26.72 0.51 36.68
N TYR A 846 26.10 1.43 35.94
CA TYR A 846 26.55 2.82 35.81
C TYR A 846 25.36 3.77 35.70
N TYR A 847 25.43 4.92 36.37
CA TYR A 847 24.46 6.01 36.30
C TYR A 847 25.18 7.30 35.92
N ALA A 848 24.74 7.94 34.83
CA ALA A 848 25.43 9.10 34.23
C ALA A 848 25.19 10.43 34.97
N GLY A 849 24.22 10.47 35.88
CA GLY A 849 23.75 11.71 36.52
C GLY A 849 22.62 12.40 35.75
N ASP A 850 21.54 12.76 36.44
CA ASP A 850 20.50 13.65 35.92
C ASP A 850 21.01 15.10 35.84
N ALA A 851 20.66 15.82 34.77
CA ALA A 851 21.12 17.20 34.53
C ALA A 851 20.45 18.26 35.45
N GLU A 852 19.42 17.88 36.21
CA GLU A 852 18.67 18.76 37.13
C GLU A 852 18.68 18.15 38.53
N GLY A 853 19.50 18.71 39.44
CA GLY A 853 19.80 18.16 40.76
C GLY A 853 18.71 18.35 41.82
N GLU A 854 17.50 17.84 41.57
CA GLU A 854 16.32 17.98 42.44
C GLU A 854 15.83 16.63 43.00
N GLY A 855 16.42 16.20 44.12
CA GLY A 855 15.67 15.55 45.23
C GLY A 855 15.05 14.15 45.06
N PHE A 856 15.27 13.41 43.97
CA PHE A 856 14.75 12.03 43.85
C PHE A 856 15.67 10.99 44.51
N GLY A 857 15.06 9.94 45.07
CA GLY A 857 15.76 8.88 45.80
C GLY A 857 16.51 7.89 44.90
N ALA A 858 17.40 7.09 45.50
CA ALA A 858 18.35 6.26 44.78
C ALA A 858 17.72 5.25 43.81
N TYR A 859 18.34 5.13 42.63
CA TYR A 859 18.01 4.19 41.57
C TYR A 859 18.44 2.77 41.95
N THR A 860 17.60 1.77 41.61
CA THR A 860 17.85 0.35 41.90
C THR A 860 18.02 -0.45 40.61
N TYR A 861 19.24 -0.91 40.35
CA TYR A 861 19.57 -1.80 39.22
C TYR A 861 19.90 -3.20 39.73
N GLU A 862 19.81 -4.18 38.85
CA GLU A 862 19.89 -5.60 39.17
C GLU A 862 20.61 -6.34 38.04
N THR A 863 21.61 -7.15 38.36
CA THR A 863 22.24 -8.09 37.42
C THR A 863 22.25 -9.48 38.02
N SER A 864 22.10 -10.52 37.20
CA SER A 864 22.35 -11.89 37.66
C SER A 864 22.85 -12.80 36.55
N ALA A 865 23.63 -13.82 36.95
CA ALA A 865 24.09 -14.89 36.09
C ALA A 865 23.78 -16.23 36.76
N SER A 866 22.99 -17.07 36.08
CA SER A 866 22.68 -18.45 36.45
C SER A 866 23.52 -19.42 35.61
N PHE A 867 24.13 -20.38 36.27
CA PHE A 867 24.90 -21.47 35.67
C PHE A 867 24.32 -22.81 36.14
N GLN A 868 23.65 -23.51 35.23
CA GLN A 868 23.18 -24.88 35.44
C GLN A 868 24.18 -25.86 34.84
N PHE A 869 24.69 -26.79 35.66
CA PHE A 869 25.71 -27.77 35.27
C PHE A 869 25.62 -29.03 36.12
N ALA A 870 26.37 -30.08 35.75
CA ALA A 870 26.44 -31.33 36.50
C ALA A 870 27.84 -31.60 37.07
N THR A 871 27.90 -32.03 38.34
CA THR A 871 29.12 -32.48 39.03
C THR A 871 29.17 -34.00 39.06
N ALA A 872 30.25 -34.61 38.56
CA ALA A 872 30.41 -36.07 38.50
C ALA A 872 30.79 -36.68 39.86
N GLU A 873 31.59 -35.97 40.65
CA GLU A 873 32.03 -36.36 42.00
C GLU A 873 31.84 -35.18 42.98
N GLN A 874 32.13 -35.38 44.26
CA GLN A 874 32.13 -34.28 45.23
C GLN A 874 33.36 -33.38 45.03
N GLY A 875 33.11 -32.08 44.94
CA GLY A 875 34.15 -31.05 44.77
C GLY A 875 33.81 -29.80 45.56
N THR A 876 34.80 -28.97 45.82
CA THR A 876 34.61 -27.69 46.52
C THR A 876 34.34 -26.61 45.47
N LEU A 877 33.20 -25.93 45.59
CA LEU A 877 32.87 -24.78 44.75
C LEU A 877 33.72 -23.57 45.18
N VAL A 878 34.36 -22.95 44.20
CA VAL A 878 35.13 -21.72 44.37
C VAL A 878 34.61 -20.67 43.40
N LEU A 879 34.40 -19.46 43.92
CA LEU A 879 34.14 -18.25 43.15
C LEU A 879 35.35 -17.33 43.31
N GLY A 880 36.12 -17.18 42.24
CA GLY A 880 37.14 -16.14 42.12
C GLY A 880 36.52 -14.82 41.69
N LEU A 881 36.90 -13.74 42.35
CA LEU A 881 36.58 -12.37 41.98
C LEU A 881 37.84 -11.75 41.38
N ALA A 882 37.78 -11.42 40.10
CA ALA A 882 38.93 -11.31 39.21
C ALA A 882 39.28 -9.85 38.85
N GLY A 883 39.01 -8.91 39.75
CA GLY A 883 39.22 -7.49 39.55
C GLY A 883 37.92 -6.68 39.59
N ALA A 884 37.99 -5.49 40.19
CA ALA A 884 36.88 -4.53 40.24
C ALA A 884 37.26 -3.15 39.69
N MET A 885 36.29 -2.53 39.04
CA MET A 885 36.39 -1.19 38.48
C MET A 885 35.30 -0.27 39.04
N SER A 886 35.64 1.01 39.22
CA SER A 886 34.76 2.02 39.80
C SER A 886 34.99 3.38 39.14
N GLN A 887 33.94 4.18 39.03
CA GLN A 887 33.98 5.53 38.44
C GLN A 887 33.00 6.47 39.17
N GLY A 888 33.35 7.76 39.23
CA GLY A 888 32.51 8.79 39.83
C GLY A 888 32.28 8.51 41.32
N ALA A 889 31.02 8.52 41.75
CA ALA A 889 30.62 8.14 43.11
C ALA A 889 30.63 6.63 43.38
N GLY A 890 30.80 5.77 42.36
CA GLY A 890 30.69 4.31 42.49
C GLY A 890 29.26 3.85 42.77
N PHE A 891 28.91 3.64 44.03
CA PHE A 891 27.56 3.27 44.48
C PHE A 891 27.27 3.75 45.91
N GLN A 892 25.99 3.81 46.30
CA GLN A 892 25.55 4.07 47.68
C GLN A 892 25.36 2.79 48.49
N ALA A 893 24.87 1.72 47.86
CA ALA A 893 24.92 0.37 48.38
C ALA A 893 25.04 -0.65 47.24
N LEU A 894 25.75 -1.76 47.48
CA LEU A 894 25.85 -2.90 46.58
C LEU A 894 25.59 -4.17 47.41
N SER A 895 24.54 -4.91 47.07
CA SER A 895 24.28 -6.23 47.63
C SER A 895 24.77 -7.31 46.68
N PHE A 896 25.54 -8.28 47.17
CA PHE A 896 26.04 -9.40 46.39
C PHE A 896 25.63 -10.72 47.03
N THR A 897 24.96 -11.58 46.25
CA THR A 897 24.40 -12.84 46.71
C THR A 897 24.78 -13.99 45.78
N VAL A 898 25.07 -15.15 46.37
CA VAL A 898 25.35 -16.39 45.64
C VAL A 898 24.52 -17.52 46.24
N SER A 899 23.76 -18.22 45.40
CA SER A 899 22.91 -19.34 45.82
C SER A 899 23.07 -20.54 44.89
N ASN A 900 22.88 -21.76 45.39
CA ASN A 900 22.84 -22.97 44.59
C ASN A 900 21.53 -23.73 44.85
N ASN A 901 20.80 -24.09 43.79
CA ASN A 901 19.48 -24.74 43.86
C ASN A 901 18.51 -23.99 44.80
N GLY A 902 18.55 -22.65 44.78
CA GLY A 902 17.75 -21.78 45.66
C GLY A 902 18.19 -21.73 47.13
N THR A 903 19.29 -22.38 47.50
CA THR A 903 19.91 -22.28 48.84
C THR A 903 21.02 -21.24 48.82
N GLU A 904 20.92 -20.20 49.65
CA GLU A 904 21.96 -19.19 49.82
C GLU A 904 23.28 -19.83 50.33
N LEU A 905 24.38 -19.53 49.64
CA LEU A 905 25.74 -19.95 50.01
C LEU A 905 26.56 -18.76 50.55
N PHE A 906 26.28 -17.56 50.05
CA PHE A 906 26.95 -16.32 50.42
C PHE A 906 26.03 -15.11 50.20
N SER A 907 26.09 -14.12 51.09
CA SER A 907 25.43 -12.82 50.96
C SER A 907 26.26 -11.77 51.71
N GLU A 908 26.57 -10.65 51.07
CA GLU A 908 27.32 -9.52 51.66
C GLU A 908 26.77 -8.19 51.12
N ASP A 909 26.65 -7.18 52.00
CA ASP A 909 26.11 -5.86 51.69
C ASP A 909 27.18 -4.77 51.89
N PHE A 910 27.65 -4.17 50.80
CA PHE A 910 28.67 -3.13 50.81
C PHE A 910 28.03 -1.74 50.85
N THR A 911 28.48 -0.90 51.78
CA THR A 911 28.11 0.54 51.85
C THR A 911 29.27 1.47 51.53
N SER A 912 30.41 0.91 51.12
CA SER A 912 31.64 1.61 50.76
C SER A 912 32.22 1.04 49.48
N VAL A 913 32.46 1.92 48.51
CA VAL A 913 33.11 1.59 47.23
C VAL A 913 34.50 1.01 47.45
N ALA A 914 35.26 1.54 48.42
CA ALA A 914 36.62 1.06 48.72
C ALA A 914 36.63 -0.34 49.35
N GLU A 915 35.60 -0.70 50.12
CA GLU A 915 35.48 -2.03 50.71
C GLU A 915 35.11 -3.06 49.64
N ALA A 916 34.18 -2.72 48.72
CA ALA A 916 33.90 -3.57 47.57
C ALA A 916 35.09 -3.69 46.62
N GLN A 917 35.83 -2.61 46.32
CA GLN A 917 37.05 -2.71 45.50
C GLN A 917 38.06 -3.69 46.10
N LEU A 918 38.27 -3.68 47.43
CA LEU A 918 39.16 -4.63 48.11
C LEU A 918 38.59 -6.07 48.21
N PHE A 919 37.28 -6.24 48.05
CA PHE A 919 36.63 -7.56 48.11
C PHE A 919 36.54 -8.26 46.75
N PHE A 920 36.46 -7.48 45.66
CA PHE A 920 36.30 -7.96 44.29
C PHE A 920 37.62 -7.99 43.48
N ASP A 921 38.75 -7.57 44.06
CA ASP A 921 40.09 -7.57 43.47
C ASP A 921 40.93 -8.74 44.01
N ASP A 922 41.39 -9.63 43.13
CA ASP A 922 42.15 -10.87 43.39
C ASP A 922 41.75 -11.65 44.66
N HIS A 923 40.49 -12.08 44.74
CA HIS A 923 39.94 -12.71 45.96
C HIS A 923 39.17 -14.01 45.68
N ALA A 924 39.51 -15.09 46.39
CA ALA A 924 38.96 -16.44 46.16
C ALA A 924 37.98 -16.93 47.25
N LEU A 925 36.67 -16.80 47.00
CA LEU A 925 35.61 -17.27 47.89
C LEU A 925 35.40 -18.79 47.78
N THR A 926 35.59 -19.50 48.90
CA THR A 926 35.26 -20.93 49.02
C THR A 926 33.82 -21.11 49.47
N LEU A 927 32.93 -21.51 48.56
CA LEU A 927 31.47 -21.58 48.77
C LEU A 927 30.96 -22.94 49.31
N GLY A 928 31.87 -23.84 49.68
CA GLY A 928 31.57 -25.14 50.29
C GLY A 928 31.59 -26.32 49.32
N MET A 929 31.19 -27.50 49.81
CA MET A 929 31.21 -28.75 49.02
C MET A 929 29.90 -28.93 48.23
N LEU A 930 30.03 -29.23 46.94
CA LEU A 930 28.93 -29.70 46.10
C LEU A 930 28.80 -31.23 46.22
N ALA A 931 27.57 -31.70 46.31
CA ALA A 931 27.25 -33.10 46.05
C ALA A 931 27.42 -33.41 44.55
N ALA A 932 27.61 -34.68 44.18
CA ALA A 932 27.49 -35.10 42.78
C ALA A 932 26.02 -34.99 42.31
N GLY A 933 25.80 -34.48 41.11
CA GLY A 933 24.46 -34.23 40.55
C GLY A 933 24.33 -32.88 39.86
N ALA A 934 23.09 -32.48 39.56
CA ALA A 934 22.80 -31.18 38.97
C ALA A 934 22.94 -30.03 40.00
N GLN A 935 23.44 -28.90 39.53
CA GLN A 935 23.60 -27.65 40.27
C GLN A 935 22.92 -26.53 39.49
N GLU A 936 22.40 -25.53 40.20
CA GLU A 936 21.92 -24.27 39.63
C GLU A 936 22.51 -23.14 40.46
N LEU A 937 23.69 -22.67 40.06
CA LEU A 937 24.43 -21.62 40.75
C LEU A 937 24.01 -20.26 40.20
N VAL A 938 23.39 -19.44 41.04
CA VAL A 938 22.94 -18.08 40.69
C VAL A 938 23.72 -17.05 41.49
N LEU A 939 24.42 -16.18 40.77
CA LEU A 939 25.03 -14.95 41.29
C LEU A 939 24.08 -13.80 40.99
N THR A 940 23.67 -13.01 42.00
CA THR A 940 22.81 -11.84 41.83
C THR A 940 23.41 -10.64 42.55
N THR A 941 23.48 -9.50 41.85
CA THR A 941 24.00 -8.22 42.37
C THR A 941 22.92 -7.14 42.29
N GLY A 942 22.62 -6.51 43.42
CA GLY A 942 21.74 -5.34 43.50
C GLY A 942 22.54 -4.05 43.69
N PHE A 943 22.38 -3.09 42.79
CA PHE A 943 23.09 -1.80 42.86
C PHE A 943 22.12 -0.68 43.25
N THR A 944 22.51 0.13 44.23
CA THR A 944 21.79 1.34 44.66
C THR A 944 22.63 2.57 44.34
N LEU A 945 22.16 3.40 43.41
CA LEU A 945 22.89 4.51 42.80
C LEU A 945 22.16 5.84 43.03
N ASN A 946 22.85 6.85 43.56
CA ASN A 946 22.31 8.18 43.88
C ASN A 946 23.02 9.31 43.10
N ASP A 947 24.36 9.27 43.08
CA ASP A 947 25.22 10.23 42.40
C ASP A 947 25.90 9.61 41.17
N ALA A 948 26.33 10.45 40.23
CA ALA A 948 26.91 10.01 38.96
C ALA A 948 28.15 9.13 39.18
N GLY A 949 28.12 7.90 38.68
CA GLY A 949 29.12 6.89 38.94
C GLY A 949 28.64 5.46 38.65
N GLY A 950 29.54 4.50 38.82
CA GLY A 950 29.23 3.09 38.62
C GLY A 950 30.32 2.17 39.13
N PHE A 951 30.00 0.89 39.19
CA PHE A 951 30.87 -0.19 39.65
C PHE A 951 30.68 -1.43 38.78
N GLY A 952 31.74 -2.19 38.57
CA GLY A 952 31.71 -3.47 37.89
C GLY A 952 32.83 -4.38 38.35
N PHE A 953 32.66 -5.68 38.14
CA PHE A 953 33.65 -6.70 38.49
C PHE A 953 33.58 -7.89 37.53
N GLU A 954 34.71 -8.58 37.40
CA GLU A 954 34.80 -9.87 36.72
C GLU A 954 34.84 -11.03 37.73
N TYR A 955 34.44 -12.22 37.31
CA TYR A 955 34.42 -13.40 38.15
C TYR A 955 34.69 -14.69 37.37
N ALA A 956 35.24 -15.69 38.07
CA ALA A 956 35.49 -17.04 37.57
C ALA A 956 34.94 -18.08 38.56
N ILE A 957 34.17 -19.04 38.05
CA ILE A 957 33.52 -20.11 38.81
C ILE A 957 34.22 -21.42 38.47
N GLY A 958 34.64 -22.19 39.48
CA GLY A 958 35.22 -23.51 39.26
C GLY A 958 35.00 -24.48 40.41
N VAL A 959 35.28 -25.75 40.15
CA VAL A 959 35.20 -26.83 41.15
C VAL A 959 36.57 -27.46 41.35
N THR A 960 37.08 -27.35 42.57
CA THR A 960 38.34 -27.99 42.96
C THR A 960 38.05 -29.40 43.48
N ALA A 961 38.81 -30.39 43.01
CA ALA A 961 38.70 -31.76 43.50
C ALA A 961 39.10 -31.83 44.98
N ILE A 962 38.36 -32.59 45.79
CA ILE A 962 38.74 -32.85 47.18
C ILE A 962 40.11 -33.56 47.17
N PRO A 963 41.17 -33.01 47.81
CA PRO A 963 42.47 -33.67 47.82
C PRO A 963 42.36 -35.05 48.47
N GLU A 964 42.77 -36.10 47.75
CA GLU A 964 42.83 -37.45 48.34
C GLU A 964 43.63 -37.41 49.65
N PRO A 965 43.17 -38.05 50.74
CA PRO A 965 43.88 -38.07 52.01
C PRO A 965 45.22 -38.79 51.83
N GLY A 966 46.27 -37.99 51.61
CA GLY A 966 47.52 -38.42 50.99
C GLY A 966 48.05 -39.73 51.55
N THR A 967 48.46 -40.64 50.66
CA THR A 967 48.54 -42.10 50.88
C THR A 967 49.27 -42.52 52.17
N TRP A 968 50.21 -41.70 52.64
CA TRP A 968 50.90 -41.81 53.93
C TRP A 968 49.99 -41.85 55.16
N ILE A 969 48.90 -41.08 55.19
CA ILE A 969 47.94 -41.04 56.30
C ILE A 969 47.16 -42.36 56.36
N MET A 970 46.67 -42.83 55.22
CA MET A 970 46.00 -44.14 55.11
C MET A 970 46.96 -45.30 55.42
N LEU A 971 48.23 -45.19 55.03
CA LEU A 971 49.28 -46.14 55.40
C LEU A 971 49.53 -46.16 56.91
N LEU A 972 49.62 -45.01 57.57
CA LEU A 972 49.79 -44.89 59.04
C LEU A 972 48.58 -45.43 59.81
N ALA A 973 47.36 -45.17 59.33
CA ALA A 973 46.13 -45.74 59.89
C ALA A 973 46.11 -47.28 59.74
N GLY A 974 46.43 -47.81 58.56
CA GLY A 974 46.52 -49.26 58.33
C GLY A 974 47.59 -49.94 59.19
N LEU A 975 48.77 -49.31 59.33
CA LEU A 975 49.89 -49.86 60.10
C LEU A 975 49.61 -49.88 61.61
N SER A 976 48.95 -48.84 62.14
CA SER A 976 48.59 -48.76 63.57
C SER A 976 47.52 -49.79 63.95
N VAL A 977 46.50 -50.02 63.10
CA VAL A 977 45.53 -51.12 63.29
C VAL A 977 46.21 -52.50 63.30
N LEU A 978 47.18 -52.72 62.40
CA LEU A 978 47.98 -53.96 62.36
C LEU A 978 48.83 -54.17 63.65
N LEU A 979 49.40 -53.10 64.20
CA LEU A 979 50.18 -53.15 65.43
C LEU A 979 49.30 -53.48 66.66
N VAL A 980 48.13 -52.84 66.78
CA VAL A 980 47.16 -53.15 67.86
C VAL A 980 46.69 -54.61 67.78
N ARG A 981 46.38 -55.11 66.57
CA ARG A 981 45.96 -56.51 66.39
C ARG A 981 47.07 -57.53 66.71
N ARG A 982 48.35 -57.12 66.62
CA ARG A 982 49.51 -57.94 67.01
C ARG A 982 49.78 -57.91 68.54
N ALA A 983 49.42 -56.83 69.22
CA ALA A 983 49.47 -56.76 70.68
C ALA A 983 48.44 -57.70 71.34
N ALA A 984 47.19 -57.68 70.85
CA ALA A 984 46.11 -58.51 71.38
C ALA A 984 46.44 -60.02 71.37
N ARG A 985 47.03 -60.53 70.28
CA ARG A 985 47.42 -61.96 70.18
C ARG A 985 48.52 -62.38 71.17
N LYS A 986 49.37 -61.46 71.64
CA LYS A 986 50.43 -61.76 72.63
C LYS A 986 49.95 -61.82 74.08
N ALA A 987 48.70 -61.41 74.37
CA ALA A 987 48.12 -61.47 75.71
C ALA A 987 47.48 -62.83 76.02
N GLN A 988 46.91 -63.51 75.01
CA GLN A 988 46.30 -64.83 75.14
C GLN A 988 47.35 -65.93 75.42
N ASP A 989 48.41 -65.94 74.62
CA ASP A 989 49.50 -66.95 74.59
C ASP A 989 50.34 -67.06 75.89
N ARG A 990 50.04 -66.26 76.91
CA ARG A 990 50.77 -66.24 78.20
C ARG A 990 49.95 -66.71 79.41
N ARG A 991 48.73 -67.23 79.22
CA ARG A 991 47.93 -67.83 80.31
C ARG A 991 47.90 -69.36 80.31
N ASP A 992 48.08 -70.01 79.16
CA ASP A 992 47.87 -71.46 79.05
C ASP A 992 49.12 -72.32 79.35
N SER A 993 50.30 -71.70 79.56
CA SER A 993 51.54 -72.43 79.90
C SER A 993 51.66 -72.81 81.39
N HIS A 994 50.65 -72.51 82.22
CA HIS A 994 50.75 -72.64 83.68
C HIS A 994 49.65 -73.48 84.37
N GLN A 995 49.04 -74.46 83.68
CA GLN A 995 48.39 -75.60 84.33
C GLN A 995 48.19 -76.80 83.39
N ARG A 996 48.14 -78.03 83.96
CA ARG A 996 47.91 -79.33 83.28
C ARG A 996 49.02 -79.72 82.28
N GLY A 997 50.18 -80.16 82.77
CA GLY A 997 50.35 -81.61 82.90
C GLY A 997 49.43 -82.28 83.92
N ALA A 998 48.43 -83.04 83.46
CA ALA A 998 47.64 -83.94 84.30
C ALA A 998 46.91 -85.04 83.51
N TRP A 999 47.53 -86.24 83.48
CA TRP A 999 46.91 -87.57 83.41
C TRP A 999 46.18 -88.09 82.15
N HIS A 1000 46.36 -89.40 81.96
CA HIS A 1000 45.94 -90.26 80.84
C HIS A 1000 44.53 -90.87 81.01
N ALA A 1001 44.07 -91.46 79.89
CA ALA A 1001 43.24 -92.67 79.80
C ALA A 1001 41.74 -92.61 80.12
N ALA A 1002 40.93 -92.52 79.06
CA ALA A 1002 40.03 -93.60 78.66
C ALA A 1002 39.97 -93.65 77.11
#